data_AF-A0A1I2C840-F1
#
_entry.id   AF-A0A1I2C840-F1
#
_cell.length_a   1.000
_cell.length_b   1.000
_cell.length_c   1.000
_cell.angle_alpha   90.00
_cell.angle_beta   90.00
_cell.angle_gamma   90.00
#
_symmetry.space_group_name_H-M   'P 1'
#
loop_
_entity.id
_entity.type
_entity.pdbx_description
1 polymer ?
#
loop_
_entity_poly.entity_id
_entity_poly.type
_entity_poly.pdbx_seq_one_letter_code
_entity_poly.pdbx_strand_id
1 'polypeptide(L)'
;MMYILYNTLGLLVFFIVILPFFLYRLFTEKGFSGRFRQSLGLIRREEIADVMSCDCIWIHGASVGEIVATSPIVKEIKKIMPERKVLVSAFTVAGYNMAKQIIPEADGYIYFPLDLPWVAESVVRRVHPGIFLPVETELWPNFLRAIRDRNIPVMMVNGRISERSVKTYQYLFSIWRDMLRTVSRFCMQSSIDANYITHLGADPKKIFVTGNTKFDQTYAEVTPEDLANYKTELGLGDDAYPVIVAGSTHTPEESILLTAFTELRKQYPKARLVIAPRWTDKVNEIRRLSGKFNYQTGLRSKLKEMNGPRPEYPVLLIDTIGELGRIYAVGDIVFVGGSLTKGYGGHNVLEPAAHAKPILVGPSMLSFKDSYSLLTKAGALHTVQDARDLAKELLAISGDDSLRKKMGDASMQVIRENRGAALNTMHYLTDLLEKASVPRAYTKEYPVNTRNFNDAGGGGLKHGAAIIQYIFHIAHAPERPWYAFILLGLLRGLSYIYGFGARVNLWLYEAGILSRRKLDCCVISIGNITVGGTGKTPTAQRVAMMVKDMGYRVVILNRGYRSHWDKPLGVVSDGKKIFMTSYEAGDEAYLMAKMMPGIPVVIGKNRDVTGSYAVDKLRAEVIIMDDGYQHWQLKRDLDIVLVDTLNLFGNGNLLPRGILREPLNHLNRADMFLFTKSDQSSRLTRTSLAENIRQYNTEAPIVESIHHPKEFVEIADWYKGIQQNPLPLEELKGKKVMVFSAIGNPSSFEQNVSGCDLDIVEAIRYPDHHDYGMLEMQYIAERASTLKADALITTGKDAVKIPTEFIYFNRDIPLYVMNMDIMITRNEEIFDRKLKETVETVLKKTKKKSELPEIKEVLST
;
A
#
# COMPACT_ATOMS: atom_id res chain seq x y z
N MET A 1 -8.50 -1.98 -21.93
CA MET A 1 -8.33 -1.13 -23.12
C MET A 1 -7.71 0.22 -22.75
N MET A 2 -8.37 1.03 -21.91
CA MET A 2 -7.92 2.39 -21.57
C MET A 2 -6.49 2.47 -20.98
N TYR A 3 -6.11 1.51 -20.13
CA TYR A 3 -4.76 1.43 -19.55
C TYR A 3 -3.66 1.16 -20.60
N ILE A 4 -3.97 0.38 -21.63
CA ILE A 4 -3.03 0.12 -22.74
C ILE A 4 -2.87 1.41 -23.54
N LEU A 5 -3.98 2.08 -23.85
CA LEU A 5 -3.97 3.37 -24.54
C LEU A 5 -3.16 4.43 -23.79
N TYR A 6 -3.34 4.52 -22.46
CA TYR A 6 -2.56 5.43 -21.61
C TYR A 6 -1.05 5.17 -21.74
N ASN A 7 -0.62 3.91 -21.63
CA ASN A 7 0.80 3.56 -21.76
C ASN A 7 1.33 3.79 -23.18
N THR A 8 0.58 3.43 -24.22
CA THR A 8 0.99 3.66 -25.61
C THR A 8 1.17 5.16 -25.87
N LEU A 9 0.23 5.99 -25.42
CA LEU A 9 0.33 7.44 -25.55
C LEU A 9 1.48 8.00 -24.70
N GLY A 10 1.63 7.53 -23.46
CA GLY A 10 2.73 7.93 -22.57
C GLY A 10 4.10 7.61 -23.17
N LEU A 11 4.25 6.47 -23.85
CA LEU A 11 5.48 6.12 -24.57
C LEU A 11 5.75 7.01 -25.77
N LEU A 12 4.72 7.29 -26.58
CA LEU A 12 4.85 8.21 -27.71
C LEU A 12 5.27 9.59 -27.23
N VAL A 13 4.61 10.14 -26.21
CA VAL A 13 4.97 11.43 -25.60
C VAL A 13 6.38 11.38 -25.01
N PHE A 14 6.77 10.28 -24.37
CA PHE A 14 8.10 10.13 -23.82
C PHE A 14 9.18 10.20 -24.90
N PHE A 15 9.09 9.39 -25.95
CA PHE A 15 10.11 9.34 -27.00
C PHE A 15 10.12 10.58 -27.91
N ILE A 16 8.96 11.15 -28.20
CA ILE A 16 8.85 12.28 -29.15
C ILE A 16 9.11 13.63 -28.46
N VAL A 17 8.69 13.80 -27.19
CA VAL A 17 8.70 15.09 -26.51
C VAL A 17 9.65 15.09 -25.32
N ILE A 18 9.45 14.19 -24.35
CA ILE A 18 10.16 14.26 -23.07
C ILE A 18 11.64 13.95 -23.25
N LEU A 19 11.98 12.87 -23.97
CA LEU A 19 13.35 12.42 -24.14
C LEU A 19 14.21 13.43 -24.92
N PRO A 20 13.80 13.97 -26.09
CA PRO A 20 14.56 15.01 -26.78
C PRO A 20 14.73 16.28 -25.92
N PHE A 21 13.67 16.70 -25.22
CA PHE A 21 13.73 17.85 -24.33
C PHE A 21 14.68 17.63 -23.14
N PHE A 22 14.66 16.45 -22.54
CA PHE A 22 15.53 16.08 -21.44
C PHE A 22 16.99 15.95 -21.89
N LEU A 23 17.24 15.39 -23.08
CA LEU A 23 18.58 15.34 -23.68
C LEU A 23 19.11 16.75 -23.95
N TYR A 24 18.28 17.64 -24.54
CA TYR A 24 18.66 19.04 -24.72
C TYR A 24 19.06 19.71 -23.41
N ARG A 25 18.25 19.57 -22.35
CA ARG A 25 18.56 20.13 -21.02
C ARG A 25 19.76 19.49 -20.34
N LEU A 26 20.02 18.21 -20.61
CA LEU A 26 21.22 17.54 -20.10
C LEU A 26 22.50 18.20 -20.61
N PHE A 27 22.50 18.72 -21.84
CA PHE A 27 23.64 19.41 -22.44
C PHE A 27 23.68 20.92 -22.14
N THR A 28 22.52 21.55 -21.86
CA THR A 28 22.44 23.01 -21.64
C THR A 28 22.42 23.45 -20.18
N GLU A 29 22.03 22.57 -19.25
CA GLU A 29 21.86 22.93 -17.83
C GLU A 29 22.78 22.14 -16.89
N LYS A 30 23.66 22.84 -16.18
CA LYS A 30 24.52 22.23 -15.15
C LYS A 30 23.67 21.62 -14.03
N GLY A 31 23.94 20.35 -13.71
CA GLY A 31 23.27 19.61 -12.61
C GLY A 31 21.97 18.90 -13.01
N PHE A 32 21.50 19.03 -14.26
CA PHE A 32 20.29 18.35 -14.72
C PHE A 32 20.43 16.81 -14.78
N SER A 33 21.67 16.30 -14.83
CA SER A 33 21.97 14.86 -14.89
C SER A 33 21.37 14.06 -13.72
N GLY A 34 21.37 14.62 -12.51
CA GLY A 34 20.75 14.00 -11.33
C GLY A 34 19.23 13.83 -11.52
N ARG A 35 18.55 14.89 -11.96
CA ARG A 35 17.12 14.87 -12.28
C ARG A 35 16.80 13.85 -13.37
N PHE A 36 17.52 13.90 -14.49
CA PHE A 36 17.32 13.00 -15.62
C PHE A 36 17.38 11.53 -15.19
N ARG A 37 18.43 11.17 -14.45
CA ARG A 37 18.67 9.81 -13.98
C ARG A 37 17.57 9.34 -13.01
N GLN A 38 17.27 10.13 -11.99
CA GLN A 38 16.27 9.76 -10.99
C GLN A 38 14.86 9.66 -11.60
N SER A 39 14.49 10.56 -12.51
CA SER A 39 13.19 10.50 -13.21
C SER A 39 13.05 9.26 -14.11
N LEU A 40 14.14 8.69 -14.62
CA LEU A 40 14.14 7.39 -15.32
C LEU A 40 14.22 6.18 -14.37
N GLY A 41 14.15 6.41 -13.06
CA GLY A 41 14.18 5.37 -12.04
C GLY A 41 15.57 4.77 -11.82
N LEU A 42 16.64 5.43 -12.27
CA LEU A 42 18.01 4.97 -12.09
C LEU A 42 18.61 5.51 -10.78
N ILE A 43 17.90 5.40 -9.65
CA ILE A 43 18.31 5.93 -8.34
C ILE A 43 19.48 5.10 -7.76
N ARG A 44 20.53 5.77 -7.25
CA ARG A 44 21.69 5.10 -6.62
C ARG A 44 21.32 4.70 -5.20
N ARG A 45 21.87 3.58 -4.70
CA ARG A 45 21.62 3.10 -3.33
C ARG A 45 21.97 4.15 -2.28
N GLU A 46 23.07 4.86 -2.45
CA GLU A 46 23.52 5.94 -1.56
C GLU A 46 22.49 7.07 -1.42
N GLU A 47 21.69 7.36 -2.45
CA GLU A 47 20.71 8.46 -2.42
C GLU A 47 19.45 8.14 -1.63
N ILE A 48 19.22 6.85 -1.35
CA ILE A 48 18.04 6.36 -0.63
C ILE A 48 18.44 5.46 0.54
N ALA A 49 19.71 5.45 0.94
CA ALA A 49 20.23 4.51 1.93
C ALA A 49 19.46 4.59 3.27
N ASP A 50 19.15 5.81 3.71
CA ASP A 50 18.45 6.07 4.97
C ASP A 50 16.95 5.75 4.95
N VAL A 51 16.38 5.52 3.76
CA VAL A 51 14.93 5.34 3.54
C VAL A 51 14.59 4.01 2.86
N MET A 52 15.60 3.23 2.46
CA MET A 52 15.43 1.95 1.78
C MET A 52 15.06 0.84 2.76
N SER A 53 14.00 0.10 2.47
CA SER A 53 13.57 -1.10 3.22
C SER A 53 13.35 -0.89 4.73
N CYS A 54 13.05 0.34 5.17
CA CYS A 54 12.80 0.68 6.57
C CYS A 54 11.36 1.17 6.83
N ASP A 55 10.40 0.79 5.97
CA ASP A 55 9.01 1.21 6.04
C ASP A 55 8.84 2.74 6.20
N CYS A 56 9.57 3.49 5.37
CA CYS A 56 9.54 4.95 5.41
C CYS A 56 8.17 5.51 4.99
N ILE A 57 7.87 6.73 5.43
CA ILE A 57 6.74 7.52 4.97
C ILE A 57 7.21 8.29 3.74
N TRP A 58 6.69 7.94 2.55
CA TRP A 58 7.03 8.65 1.32
C TRP A 58 5.95 9.69 0.99
N ILE A 59 6.31 10.98 1.05
CA ILE A 59 5.45 12.11 0.69
C ILE A 59 5.86 12.72 -0.64
N HIS A 60 4.90 12.97 -1.52
CA HIS A 60 5.14 13.57 -2.83
C HIS A 60 4.36 14.88 -3.02
N GLY A 61 5.08 15.97 -3.29
CA GLY A 61 4.52 17.21 -3.82
C GLY A 61 5.24 17.62 -5.11
N ALA A 62 4.53 17.75 -6.23
CA ALA A 62 5.16 17.92 -7.55
C ALA A 62 5.84 19.29 -7.76
N SER A 63 5.28 20.33 -7.16
CA SER A 63 5.63 21.74 -7.35
C SER A 63 6.01 22.44 -6.04
N VAL A 64 6.47 23.69 -6.14
CA VAL A 64 6.76 24.52 -4.95
C VAL A 64 5.54 24.66 -4.05
N GLY A 65 4.35 24.90 -4.63
CA GLY A 65 3.12 25.08 -3.85
C GLY A 65 2.72 23.85 -3.04
N GLU A 66 2.91 22.66 -3.60
CA GLU A 66 2.62 21.39 -2.89
C GLU A 66 3.70 21.08 -1.86
N ILE A 67 4.97 21.37 -2.14
CA ILE A 67 6.04 21.20 -1.15
C ILE A 67 5.82 22.10 0.08
N VAL A 68 5.29 23.31 -0.12
CA VAL A 68 4.87 24.18 1.00
C VAL A 68 3.76 23.52 1.84
N ALA A 69 2.80 22.83 1.20
CA ALA A 69 1.77 22.07 1.91
C ALA A 69 2.31 20.82 2.62
N THR A 70 3.40 20.23 2.12
CA THR A 70 4.08 19.06 2.72
C THR A 70 4.81 19.41 4.01
N SER A 71 5.46 20.59 4.07
CA SER A 71 6.35 20.95 5.20
C SER A 71 5.70 20.79 6.58
N PRO A 72 4.48 21.30 6.85
CA PRO A 72 3.84 21.13 8.15
C PRO A 72 3.55 19.66 8.51
N ILE A 73 3.19 18.85 7.50
CA ILE A 73 2.91 17.42 7.70
C ILE A 73 4.20 16.69 8.14
N VAL A 74 5.34 16.98 7.48
CA VAL A 74 6.62 16.35 7.83
C VAL A 74 7.06 16.75 9.24
N LYS A 75 6.90 18.03 9.62
CA LYS A 75 7.21 18.50 10.97
C LYS A 75 6.43 17.75 12.04
N GLU A 76 5.12 17.60 11.86
CA GLU A 76 4.28 16.87 12.79
C GLU A 76 4.61 15.36 12.80
N ILE A 77 4.96 14.76 11.66
CA ILE A 77 5.46 13.37 11.60
C ILE A 77 6.72 13.22 12.46
N LYS A 78 7.73 14.08 12.27
CA LYS A 78 9.00 13.97 13.02
C LYS A 78 8.81 14.27 14.51
N LYS A 79 7.79 15.05 14.88
CA LYS A 79 7.42 15.32 16.28
C LYS A 79 6.71 14.13 16.95
N ILE A 80 5.73 13.50 16.27
CA ILE A 80 4.91 12.42 16.84
C ILE A 80 5.59 11.05 16.70
N MET A 81 6.33 10.84 15.62
CA MET A 81 6.96 9.57 15.25
C MET A 81 8.44 9.79 14.84
N PRO A 82 9.32 10.19 15.78
CA PRO A 82 10.71 10.56 15.46
C PRO A 82 11.52 9.42 14.80
N GLU A 83 11.20 8.17 15.12
CA GLU A 83 11.85 6.97 14.57
C GLU A 83 11.47 6.67 13.11
N ARG A 84 10.34 7.19 12.63
CA ARG A 84 9.90 6.94 11.24
C ARG A 84 10.69 7.81 10.27
N LYS A 85 11.33 7.15 9.31
CA LYS A 85 12.04 7.81 8.21
C LYS A 85 11.07 8.43 7.22
N VAL A 86 11.39 9.63 6.74
CA VAL A 86 10.55 10.38 5.79
C VAL A 86 11.32 10.63 4.50
N LEU A 87 10.74 10.17 3.38
CA LEU A 87 11.21 10.45 2.03
C LEU A 87 10.32 11.51 1.38
N VAL A 88 10.90 12.63 0.94
CA VAL A 88 10.19 13.66 0.20
C VAL A 88 10.56 13.60 -1.28
N SER A 89 9.58 13.63 -2.17
CA SER A 89 9.84 13.70 -3.61
C SER A 89 9.14 14.86 -4.30
N ALA A 90 9.82 15.44 -5.29
CA ALA A 90 9.28 16.52 -6.12
C ALA A 90 9.44 16.25 -7.62
N PHE A 91 8.54 16.81 -8.44
CA PHE A 91 8.62 16.67 -9.89
C PHE A 91 9.45 17.79 -10.52
N THR A 92 9.32 19.03 -10.03
CA THR A 92 10.02 20.21 -10.55
C THR A 92 11.36 20.46 -9.84
N VAL A 93 12.33 21.08 -10.53
CA VAL A 93 13.62 21.47 -9.92
C VAL A 93 13.39 22.47 -8.77
N ALA A 94 12.48 23.43 -8.97
CA ALA A 94 12.13 24.41 -7.95
C ALA A 94 11.51 23.74 -6.71
N GLY A 95 10.58 22.79 -6.90
CA GLY A 95 10.01 22.02 -5.79
C GLY A 95 11.05 21.19 -5.05
N TYR A 96 11.96 20.51 -5.77
CA TYR A 96 13.03 19.71 -5.16
C TYR A 96 13.98 20.56 -4.31
N ASN A 97 14.41 21.70 -4.82
CA ASN A 97 15.27 22.62 -4.07
C ASN A 97 14.53 23.24 -2.88
N MET A 98 13.26 23.59 -3.05
CA MET A 98 12.41 24.09 -1.96
C MET A 98 12.28 23.06 -0.84
N ALA A 99 12.09 21.78 -1.17
CA ALA A 99 11.95 20.71 -0.18
C ALA A 99 13.18 20.62 0.72
N LYS A 100 14.38 20.68 0.13
CA LYS A 100 15.65 20.70 0.89
C LYS A 100 15.80 21.93 1.78
N GLN A 101 15.20 23.05 1.40
CA GLN A 101 15.33 24.30 2.13
C GLN A 101 14.34 24.40 3.30
N ILE A 102 13.09 23.97 3.12
CA ILE A 102 12.01 24.19 4.10
C ILE A 102 11.63 22.94 4.90
N ILE A 103 12.17 21.77 4.55
CA ILE A 103 11.92 20.50 5.23
C ILE A 103 13.25 19.79 5.60
N PRO A 104 14.26 20.48 6.17
CA PRO A 104 15.58 19.88 6.45
C PRO A 104 15.52 18.60 7.30
N GLU A 105 14.46 18.41 8.08
CA GLU A 105 14.18 17.25 8.91
C GLU A 105 13.79 15.96 8.13
N ALA A 106 13.57 16.02 6.82
CA ALA A 106 13.33 14.83 6.01
C ALA A 106 14.63 14.01 5.83
N ASP A 107 14.51 12.68 5.92
CA ASP A 107 15.65 11.75 5.86
C ASP A 107 16.13 11.49 4.42
N GLY A 108 15.34 11.83 3.39
CA GLY A 108 15.74 11.67 1.99
C GLY A 108 14.96 12.54 1.01
N TYR A 109 15.59 12.88 -0.11
CA TYR A 109 15.00 13.70 -1.18
C TYR A 109 15.28 13.13 -2.56
N ILE A 110 14.22 12.85 -3.33
CA ILE A 110 14.35 12.37 -4.72
C ILE A 110 13.48 13.16 -5.70
N TYR A 111 13.83 13.13 -6.97
CA TYR A 111 12.90 13.47 -8.03
C TYR A 111 11.89 12.33 -8.21
N PHE A 112 10.61 12.69 -8.36
CA PHE A 112 9.57 11.70 -8.61
C PHE A 112 9.81 10.99 -9.96
N PRO A 113 9.62 9.66 -10.05
CA PRO A 113 9.80 8.93 -11.29
C PRO A 113 8.80 9.36 -12.36
N LEU A 114 9.17 9.21 -13.63
CA LEU A 114 8.21 9.25 -14.73
C LEU A 114 7.23 8.08 -14.59
N ASP A 115 5.95 8.33 -14.87
CA ASP A 115 4.88 7.33 -14.77
C ASP A 115 4.90 6.34 -15.94
N LEU A 116 6.05 5.69 -16.15
CA LEU A 116 6.21 4.56 -17.06
C LEU A 116 6.15 3.25 -16.26
N PRO A 117 5.52 2.18 -16.77
CA PRO A 117 5.29 0.95 -16.02
C PRO A 117 6.54 0.41 -15.32
N TRP A 118 7.66 0.31 -16.03
CA TRP A 118 8.91 -0.26 -15.51
C TRP A 118 9.67 0.72 -14.61
N VAL A 119 9.55 2.03 -14.85
CA VAL A 119 10.23 3.05 -14.04
C VAL A 119 9.59 3.12 -12.67
N ALA A 120 8.26 3.28 -12.64
CA ALA A 120 7.48 3.33 -11.41
C ALA A 120 7.66 2.05 -10.58
N GLU A 121 7.56 0.88 -11.21
CA GLU A 121 7.78 -0.42 -10.55
C GLU A 121 9.17 -0.52 -9.94
N SER A 122 10.20 -0.12 -10.70
CA SER A 122 11.59 -0.18 -10.26
C SER A 122 11.87 0.72 -9.04
N VAL A 123 11.32 1.94 -9.04
CA VAL A 123 11.51 2.87 -7.91
C VAL A 123 10.75 2.41 -6.68
N VAL A 124 9.46 2.06 -6.81
CA VAL A 124 8.66 1.58 -5.67
C VAL A 124 9.27 0.32 -5.06
N ARG A 125 9.82 -0.59 -5.89
CA ARG A 125 10.52 -1.80 -5.42
C ARG A 125 11.77 -1.47 -4.60
N ARG A 126 12.55 -0.46 -5.00
CA ARG A 126 13.79 -0.10 -4.30
C ARG A 126 13.55 0.68 -3.01
N VAL A 127 12.58 1.57 -3.01
CA VAL A 127 12.25 2.34 -1.79
C VAL A 127 11.48 1.45 -0.80
N HIS A 128 10.50 0.69 -1.31
CA HIS A 128 9.56 -0.11 -0.53
C HIS A 128 8.97 0.66 0.68
N PRO A 129 8.27 1.78 0.42
CA PRO A 129 7.74 2.61 1.50
C PRO A 129 6.66 1.88 2.29
N GLY A 130 6.57 2.17 3.60
CA GLY A 130 5.49 1.66 4.45
C GLY A 130 4.15 2.34 4.16
N ILE A 131 4.18 3.56 3.60
CA ILE A 131 3.01 4.31 3.15
C ILE A 131 3.41 5.36 2.10
N PHE A 132 2.51 5.65 1.16
CA PHE A 132 2.67 6.72 0.18
C PHE A 132 1.62 7.84 0.37
N LEU A 133 2.09 9.09 0.45
CA LEU A 133 1.29 10.28 0.68
C LEU A 133 1.38 11.25 -0.52
N PRO A 134 0.51 11.11 -1.54
CA PRO A 134 0.41 12.11 -2.60
C PRO A 134 -0.25 13.38 -2.07
N VAL A 135 0.35 14.53 -2.33
CA VAL A 135 -0.16 15.85 -1.94
C VAL A 135 -1.01 16.41 -3.07
N GLU A 136 -2.17 16.98 -2.73
CA GLU A 136 -3.14 17.46 -3.72
C GLU A 136 -3.52 16.34 -4.72
N THR A 137 -3.61 16.60 -6.03
CA THR A 137 -4.10 15.61 -7.03
C THR A 137 -3.01 14.80 -7.73
N GLU A 138 -1.90 14.48 -7.05
CA GLU A 138 -0.76 13.74 -7.63
C GLU A 138 -1.00 12.21 -7.70
N LEU A 139 -2.03 11.81 -8.46
CA LEU A 139 -2.43 10.42 -8.69
C LEU A 139 -1.95 9.92 -10.06
N TRP A 140 -0.99 9.00 -10.04
CA TRP A 140 -0.30 8.51 -11.24
C TRP A 140 -0.64 7.02 -11.50
N PRO A 141 -1.23 6.65 -12.65
CA PRO A 141 -1.73 5.30 -12.90
C PRO A 141 -0.71 4.17 -12.73
N ASN A 142 0.48 4.28 -13.33
CA ASN A 142 1.48 3.21 -13.25
C ASN A 142 2.10 3.13 -11.86
N PHE A 143 2.34 4.28 -11.22
CA PHE A 143 2.87 4.37 -9.87
C PHE A 143 1.91 3.80 -8.82
N LEU A 144 0.65 4.21 -8.84
CA LEU A 144 -0.37 3.67 -7.94
C LEU A 144 -0.57 2.17 -8.17
N ARG A 145 -0.48 1.69 -9.41
CA ARG A 145 -0.47 0.25 -9.66
C ARG A 145 0.73 -0.44 -9.01
N ALA A 146 1.94 0.09 -9.15
CA ALA A 146 3.15 -0.47 -8.54
C ALA A 146 3.09 -0.51 -7.01
N ILE A 147 2.45 0.49 -6.40
CA ILE A 147 2.15 0.61 -4.96
C ILE A 147 1.12 -0.45 -4.55
N ARG A 148 0.01 -0.57 -5.28
CA ARG A 148 -1.05 -1.55 -5.03
C ARG A 148 -0.56 -2.98 -5.13
N ASP A 149 0.24 -3.29 -6.15
CA ASP A 149 0.77 -4.64 -6.38
C ASP A 149 1.69 -5.11 -5.24
N ARG A 150 2.13 -4.18 -4.38
CA ARG A 150 2.94 -4.44 -3.17
C ARG A 150 2.15 -4.25 -1.87
N ASN A 151 0.84 -4.03 -1.95
CA ASN A 151 -0.04 -3.77 -0.81
C ASN A 151 0.38 -2.58 0.06
N ILE A 152 1.04 -1.58 -0.53
CA ILE A 152 1.45 -0.37 0.18
C ILE A 152 0.23 0.56 0.31
N PRO A 153 -0.12 1.02 1.53
CA PRO A 153 -1.25 1.95 1.72
C PRO A 153 -0.97 3.32 1.09
N VAL A 154 -2.03 3.97 0.62
CA VAL A 154 -1.97 5.32 0.05
C VAL A 154 -2.93 6.23 0.78
N MET A 155 -2.46 7.40 1.21
CA MET A 155 -3.32 8.44 1.78
C MET A 155 -3.04 9.77 1.09
N MET A 156 -4.02 10.23 0.30
CA MET A 156 -3.97 11.55 -0.31
C MET A 156 -4.08 12.60 0.79
N VAL A 157 -3.16 13.55 0.82
CA VAL A 157 -3.07 14.61 1.84
C VAL A 157 -3.22 15.98 1.22
N ASN A 158 -3.76 16.92 2.01
CA ASN A 158 -4.10 18.27 1.54
C ASN A 158 -4.86 18.23 0.20
N GLY A 159 -5.77 17.27 0.06
CA GLY A 159 -6.37 16.87 -1.19
C GLY A 159 -7.29 17.95 -1.76
N ARG A 160 -7.14 18.22 -3.06
CA ARG A 160 -7.89 19.26 -3.76
C ARG A 160 -8.27 18.75 -5.14
N ILE A 161 -9.47 19.09 -5.62
CA ILE A 161 -9.89 18.83 -7.00
C ILE A 161 -10.67 20.02 -7.54
N SER A 162 -10.33 20.47 -8.75
CA SER A 162 -11.07 21.55 -9.40
C SER A 162 -12.35 21.05 -10.09
N GLU A 163 -13.38 21.89 -10.17
CA GLU A 163 -14.61 21.59 -10.92
C GLU A 163 -14.32 21.23 -12.40
N ARG A 164 -13.34 21.91 -13.01
CA ARG A 164 -12.87 21.62 -14.37
C ARG A 164 -12.32 20.21 -14.47
N SER A 165 -11.52 19.79 -13.49
CA SER A 165 -10.97 18.43 -13.41
C SER A 165 -12.09 17.40 -13.34
N VAL A 166 -13.15 17.64 -12.56
CA VAL A 166 -14.33 16.74 -12.51
C VAL A 166 -14.97 16.55 -13.88
N LYS A 167 -15.21 17.65 -14.60
CA LYS A 167 -15.80 17.65 -15.95
C LYS A 167 -14.94 16.96 -17.00
N THR A 168 -13.62 16.99 -16.87
CA THR A 168 -12.71 16.32 -17.82
C THR A 168 -12.48 14.86 -17.47
N TYR A 169 -12.35 14.53 -16.18
CA TYR A 169 -11.97 13.19 -15.73
C TYR A 169 -13.12 12.18 -15.78
N GLN A 170 -14.39 12.63 -15.81
CA GLN A 170 -15.54 11.76 -16.01
C GLN A 170 -15.45 10.87 -17.28
N TYR A 171 -14.75 11.32 -18.33
CA TYR A 171 -14.57 10.55 -19.57
C TYR A 171 -13.50 9.45 -19.47
N LEU A 172 -12.68 9.46 -18.42
CA LEU A 172 -11.58 8.52 -18.19
C LEU A 172 -11.91 7.48 -17.10
N PHE A 173 -13.20 7.16 -16.95
CA PHE A 173 -13.79 6.47 -15.79
C PHE A 173 -13.05 5.20 -15.35
N SER A 174 -12.62 4.34 -16.28
CA SER A 174 -11.95 3.08 -15.91
C SER A 174 -10.57 3.27 -15.28
N ILE A 175 -9.79 4.29 -15.67
CA ILE A 175 -8.46 4.55 -15.08
C ILE A 175 -8.62 5.26 -13.75
N TRP A 176 -9.50 6.26 -13.70
CA TRP A 176 -9.81 6.99 -12.47
C TRP A 176 -10.34 6.06 -11.39
N ARG A 177 -11.31 5.21 -11.71
CA ARG A 177 -11.82 4.22 -10.76
C ARG A 177 -10.72 3.28 -10.25
N ASP A 178 -9.75 2.92 -11.09
CA ASP A 178 -8.63 2.07 -10.68
C ASP A 178 -7.67 2.79 -9.71
N MET A 179 -7.34 4.05 -10.02
CA MET A 179 -6.51 4.90 -9.15
C MET A 179 -7.21 5.17 -7.81
N LEU A 180 -8.48 5.57 -7.83
CA LEU A 180 -9.25 5.90 -6.62
C LEU A 180 -9.44 4.68 -5.72
N ARG A 181 -9.59 3.47 -6.27
CA ARG A 181 -9.64 2.22 -5.48
C ARG A 181 -8.32 1.90 -4.77
N THR A 182 -7.20 2.44 -5.24
CA THR A 182 -5.88 2.24 -4.63
C THR A 182 -5.69 3.15 -3.41
N VAL A 183 -6.34 4.30 -3.39
CA VAL A 183 -6.26 5.26 -2.28
C VAL A 183 -7.07 4.73 -1.09
N SER A 184 -6.39 4.57 0.05
CA SER A 184 -6.98 4.09 1.30
C SER A 184 -7.70 5.19 2.07
N ARG A 185 -7.22 6.43 1.96
CA ARG A 185 -7.84 7.63 2.55
C ARG A 185 -7.64 8.87 1.70
N PHE A 186 -8.66 9.70 1.64
CA PHE A 186 -8.65 11.01 1.00
C PHE A 186 -8.82 12.08 2.06
N CYS A 187 -7.72 12.74 2.46
CA CYS A 187 -7.74 13.86 3.40
C CYS A 187 -7.85 15.17 2.60
N MET A 188 -9.05 15.71 2.50
CA MET A 188 -9.42 16.81 1.61
C MET A 188 -9.35 18.17 2.32
N GLN A 189 -9.06 19.22 1.55
CA GLN A 189 -8.96 20.60 2.04
C GLN A 189 -10.31 21.14 2.51
N SER A 190 -11.39 20.83 1.80
CA SER A 190 -12.73 21.35 2.08
C SER A 190 -13.82 20.32 1.81
N SER A 191 -15.04 20.60 2.28
CA SER A 191 -16.23 19.82 1.95
C SER A 191 -16.55 19.85 0.45
N ILE A 192 -16.20 20.94 -0.25
CA ILE A 192 -16.38 21.05 -1.70
C ILE A 192 -15.47 20.07 -2.42
N ASP A 193 -14.19 19.99 -2.02
CA ASP A 193 -13.24 19.04 -2.60
C ASP A 193 -13.65 17.59 -2.30
N ALA A 194 -14.15 17.32 -1.08
CA ALA A 194 -14.72 16.03 -0.70
C ALA A 194 -15.91 15.63 -1.58
N ASN A 195 -16.79 16.59 -1.89
CA ASN A 195 -17.88 16.36 -2.83
C ASN A 195 -17.35 16.06 -4.24
N TYR A 196 -16.37 16.81 -4.74
CA TYR A 196 -15.81 16.59 -6.08
C TYR A 196 -15.14 15.22 -6.24
N ILE A 197 -14.33 14.77 -5.28
CA ILE A 197 -13.73 13.43 -5.35
C ILE A 197 -14.79 12.32 -5.21
N THR A 198 -15.86 12.56 -4.43
CA THR A 198 -17.02 11.63 -4.36
C THR A 198 -17.68 11.48 -5.73
N HIS A 199 -17.93 12.58 -6.45
CA HIS A 199 -18.51 12.54 -7.80
C HIS A 199 -17.60 11.85 -8.83
N LEU A 200 -16.28 11.85 -8.61
CA LEU A 200 -15.32 11.11 -9.42
C LEU A 200 -15.30 9.59 -9.13
N GLY A 201 -16.02 9.13 -8.10
CA GLY A 201 -16.19 7.72 -7.76
C GLY A 201 -15.30 7.24 -6.62
N ALA A 202 -14.76 8.13 -5.79
CA ALA A 202 -14.13 7.72 -4.53
C ALA A 202 -15.18 7.25 -3.52
N ASP A 203 -14.83 6.25 -2.72
CA ASP A 203 -15.70 5.70 -1.68
C ASP A 203 -15.90 6.73 -0.56
N PRO A 204 -17.15 7.16 -0.26
CA PRO A 204 -17.44 8.11 0.81
C PRO A 204 -16.87 7.72 2.17
N LYS A 205 -16.73 6.42 2.45
CA LYS A 205 -16.17 5.92 3.73
C LYS A 205 -14.67 6.20 3.89
N LYS A 206 -13.99 6.55 2.80
CA LYS A 206 -12.55 6.83 2.75
C LYS A 206 -12.25 8.32 2.67
N ILE A 207 -13.26 9.20 2.63
CA ILE A 207 -13.11 10.64 2.44
C ILE A 207 -13.27 11.36 3.77
N PHE A 208 -12.29 12.18 4.11
CA PHE A 208 -12.21 12.95 5.34
C PHE A 208 -11.83 14.39 5.02
N VAL A 209 -12.46 15.38 5.67
CA VAL A 209 -12.07 16.78 5.52
C VAL A 209 -11.09 17.12 6.65
N THR A 210 -9.84 17.38 6.30
CA THR A 210 -8.77 17.69 7.27
C THR A 210 -8.44 19.17 7.31
N GLY A 211 -8.75 19.92 6.25
CA GLY A 211 -8.36 21.33 6.10
C GLY A 211 -7.13 21.51 5.20
N ASN A 212 -6.72 22.76 5.00
CA ASN A 212 -5.61 23.13 4.13
C ASN A 212 -4.31 23.33 4.92
N THR A 213 -3.33 22.44 4.71
CA THR A 213 -2.08 22.45 5.48
C THR A 213 -1.19 23.65 5.21
N LYS A 214 -1.44 24.42 4.14
CA LYS A 214 -0.68 25.65 3.85
C LYS A 214 -0.82 26.68 4.98
N PHE A 215 -1.94 26.69 5.70
CA PHE A 215 -2.19 27.60 6.84
C PHE A 215 -1.46 27.18 8.13
N ASP A 216 -1.00 25.93 8.20
CA ASP A 216 -0.23 25.37 9.33
C ASP A 216 1.27 25.62 9.23
N GLN A 217 1.70 26.27 8.15
CA GLN A 217 3.08 26.70 8.07
C GLN A 217 3.37 27.61 9.26
N THR A 218 4.42 27.29 10.02
CA THR A 218 5.05 28.24 10.94
C THR A 218 5.64 29.36 10.11
N TYR A 219 4.82 30.35 9.76
CA TYR A 219 5.27 31.67 9.37
C TYR A 219 6.12 32.19 10.52
N ALA A 220 7.32 32.67 10.22
CA ALA A 220 8.34 32.95 11.21
C ALA A 220 7.77 33.83 12.33
N GLU A 221 7.53 33.24 13.52
CA GLU A 221 7.00 33.99 14.65
C GLU A 221 7.98 35.09 15.00
N VAL A 222 7.46 36.30 15.22
CA VAL A 222 8.23 37.49 15.57
C VAL A 222 7.71 37.94 16.91
N THR A 223 8.54 37.81 17.94
CA THR A 223 8.22 38.34 19.27
C THR A 223 8.24 39.87 19.25
N PRO A 224 7.63 40.56 20.24
CA PRO A 224 7.74 42.01 20.35
C PRO A 224 9.20 42.51 20.43
N GLU A 225 10.09 41.72 21.02
CA GLU A 225 11.53 42.00 21.09
C GLU A 225 12.18 41.85 19.70
N ASP A 226 11.90 40.77 18.97
CA ASP A 226 12.37 40.61 17.59
C ASP A 226 11.90 41.76 16.69
N LEU A 227 10.65 42.21 16.84
CA LEU A 227 10.10 43.32 16.08
C LEU A 227 10.86 44.63 16.35
N ALA A 228 11.14 44.93 17.62
CA ALA A 228 11.92 46.10 18.01
C ALA A 228 13.37 46.03 17.48
N ASN A 229 13.97 44.84 17.55
CA ASN A 229 15.29 44.59 16.99
C ASN A 229 15.30 44.80 15.46
N TYR A 230 14.33 44.24 14.73
CA TYR A 230 14.23 44.45 13.29
C TYR A 230 14.02 45.93 12.94
N LYS A 231 13.18 46.68 13.66
CA LYS A 231 13.04 48.13 13.43
C LYS A 231 14.37 48.87 13.60
N THR A 232 15.10 48.57 14.68
CA THR A 232 16.40 49.16 14.97
C THR A 232 17.43 48.82 13.88
N GLU A 233 17.56 47.54 13.53
CA GLU A 233 18.54 47.09 12.54
C GLU A 233 18.24 47.58 11.11
N LEU A 234 16.97 47.86 10.80
CA LEU A 234 16.54 48.41 9.52
C LEU A 234 16.63 49.95 9.47
N GLY A 235 16.99 50.61 10.58
CA GLY A 235 17.03 52.08 10.66
C GLY A 235 15.63 52.71 10.53
N LEU A 236 14.62 52.04 11.09
CA LEU A 236 13.26 52.56 11.21
C LEU A 236 13.16 53.26 12.56
N GLY A 237 13.33 54.59 12.57
CA GLY A 237 13.21 55.42 13.78
C GLY A 237 11.81 55.36 14.41
N ASP A 238 11.68 55.82 15.65
CA ASP A 238 10.41 55.74 16.41
C ASP A 238 9.27 56.56 15.79
N ASP A 239 9.60 57.59 15.00
CA ASP A 239 8.65 58.44 14.28
C ASP A 239 8.36 57.97 12.84
N ALA A 240 8.93 56.83 12.42
CA ALA A 240 8.74 56.27 11.08
C ALA A 240 7.32 55.74 10.92
N TYR A 241 6.45 56.52 10.27
CA TYR A 241 5.08 56.14 9.99
C TYR A 241 4.53 56.78 8.71
N PRO A 242 3.78 56.03 7.89
CA PRO A 242 3.66 54.57 7.89
C PRO A 242 4.92 53.87 7.34
N VAL A 243 5.16 52.63 7.77
CA VAL A 243 6.16 51.73 7.17
C VAL A 243 5.48 50.81 6.17
N ILE A 244 5.84 50.93 4.89
CA ILE A 244 5.30 50.09 3.82
C ILE A 244 6.32 49.00 3.48
N VAL A 245 5.93 47.73 3.55
CA VAL A 245 6.79 46.61 3.16
C VAL A 245 6.28 46.02 1.85
N ALA A 246 7.06 46.13 0.79
CA ALA A 246 6.80 45.53 -0.51
C ALA A 246 7.66 44.29 -0.70
N GLY A 247 7.06 43.10 -0.61
CA GLY A 247 7.79 41.84 -0.64
C GLY A 247 7.60 41.05 -1.93
N SER A 248 8.66 40.39 -2.37
CA SER A 248 8.72 39.60 -3.61
C SER A 248 8.35 40.41 -4.86
N THR A 249 8.83 41.65 -4.96
CA THR A 249 8.55 42.54 -6.11
C THR A 249 9.26 42.08 -7.38
N HIS A 250 8.65 42.42 -8.52
CA HIS A 250 9.17 42.21 -9.87
C HIS A 250 9.10 43.48 -10.68
N THR A 251 9.98 43.65 -11.67
CA THR A 251 9.87 44.75 -12.64
C THR A 251 8.58 44.64 -13.47
N PRO A 252 7.82 45.73 -13.69
CA PRO A 252 8.02 47.13 -13.25
C PRO A 252 7.32 47.55 -11.94
N GLU A 253 6.94 46.64 -11.05
CA GLU A 253 6.22 46.97 -9.80
C GLU A 253 6.98 47.94 -8.90
N GLU A 254 8.31 47.92 -8.90
CA GLU A 254 9.11 48.86 -8.09
C GLU A 254 8.92 50.32 -8.51
N SER A 255 8.72 50.61 -9.80
CA SER A 255 8.46 51.99 -10.25
C SER A 255 7.06 52.47 -9.85
N ILE A 256 6.08 51.56 -9.88
CA ILE A 256 4.71 51.80 -9.43
C ILE A 256 4.70 52.09 -7.93
N LEU A 257 5.40 51.27 -7.14
CA LEU A 257 5.57 51.45 -5.69
C LEU A 257 6.22 52.78 -5.35
N LEU A 258 7.32 53.16 -6.03
CA LEU A 258 8.00 54.44 -5.79
C LEU A 258 7.11 55.65 -6.17
N THR A 259 6.31 55.53 -7.23
CA THR A 259 5.35 56.56 -7.62
C THR A 259 4.28 56.74 -6.54
N ALA A 260 3.68 55.65 -6.08
CA ALA A 260 2.66 55.68 -5.02
C ALA A 260 3.23 56.18 -3.68
N PHE A 261 4.45 55.77 -3.34
CA PHE A 261 5.16 56.21 -2.14
C PHE A 261 5.48 57.71 -2.15
N THR A 262 5.77 58.27 -3.34
CA THR A 262 5.98 59.72 -3.50
C THR A 262 4.72 60.51 -3.17
N GLU A 263 3.56 60.04 -3.62
CA GLU A 263 2.27 60.64 -3.26
C GLU A 263 1.96 60.51 -1.77
N LEU A 264 2.21 59.32 -1.18
CA LEU A 264 2.03 59.09 0.26
C LEU A 264 2.87 60.06 1.11
N ARG A 265 4.13 60.28 0.72
CA ARG A 265 5.07 61.14 1.46
C ARG A 265 4.71 62.63 1.44
N LYS A 266 3.80 63.08 0.57
CA LYS A 266 3.28 64.45 0.62
C LYS A 266 2.46 64.69 1.89
N GLN A 267 1.77 63.67 2.38
CA GLN A 267 1.01 63.73 3.64
C GLN A 267 1.76 63.14 4.83
N TYR A 268 2.62 62.13 4.59
CA TYR A 268 3.43 61.49 5.63
C TYR A 268 4.93 61.61 5.33
N PRO A 269 5.58 62.75 5.63
CA PRO A 269 7.00 62.97 5.29
C PRO A 269 7.97 61.98 5.93
N LYS A 270 7.57 61.34 7.03
CA LYS A 270 8.34 60.33 7.76
C LYS A 270 8.08 58.90 7.30
N ALA A 271 7.21 58.68 6.31
CA ALA A 271 6.95 57.34 5.76
C ALA A 271 8.25 56.67 5.25
N ARG A 272 8.27 55.34 5.36
CA ARG A 272 9.38 54.48 4.95
C ARG A 272 8.89 53.40 3.99
N LEU A 273 9.68 53.09 2.96
CA LEU A 273 9.38 52.02 2.00
C LEU A 273 10.48 50.95 2.06
N VAL A 274 10.14 49.75 2.49
CA VAL A 274 11.02 48.59 2.49
C VAL A 274 10.69 47.72 1.28
N ILE A 275 11.63 47.55 0.34
CA ILE A 275 11.46 46.73 -0.86
C ILE A 275 12.33 45.48 -0.74
N ALA A 276 11.70 44.31 -0.78
CA ALA A 276 12.37 43.03 -0.91
C ALA A 276 12.11 42.46 -2.30
N PRO A 277 13.03 42.66 -3.27
CA PRO A 277 12.86 42.13 -4.61
C PRO A 277 12.93 40.61 -4.63
N ARG A 278 12.22 39.99 -5.57
CA ARG A 278 12.27 38.52 -5.72
C ARG A 278 13.68 38.01 -6.04
N TRP A 279 14.46 38.80 -6.78
CA TRP A 279 15.84 38.50 -7.13
C TRP A 279 16.77 39.61 -6.60
N THR A 280 17.73 39.24 -5.77
CA THR A 280 18.60 40.20 -5.06
C THR A 280 19.63 40.87 -5.98
N ASP A 281 19.93 40.29 -7.14
CA ASP A 281 20.77 40.89 -8.19
C ASP A 281 20.17 42.19 -8.77
N LYS A 282 18.84 42.38 -8.65
CA LYS A 282 18.12 43.57 -9.12
C LYS A 282 18.23 44.79 -8.20
N VAL A 283 18.79 44.64 -7.00
CA VAL A 283 18.89 45.72 -6.00
C VAL A 283 19.59 46.97 -6.55
N ASN A 284 20.64 46.82 -7.35
CA ASN A 284 21.35 47.96 -7.96
C ASN A 284 20.52 48.71 -9.02
N GLU A 285 19.60 48.02 -9.68
CA GLU A 285 18.66 48.62 -10.63
C GLU A 285 17.59 49.43 -9.87
N ILE A 286 17.03 48.84 -8.82
CA ILE A 286 16.03 49.46 -7.95
C ILE A 286 16.61 50.68 -7.22
N ARG A 287 17.87 50.62 -6.78
CA ARG A 287 18.59 51.77 -6.21
C ARG A 287 18.70 52.93 -7.19
N ARG A 288 19.10 52.65 -8.44
CA ARG A 288 19.17 53.69 -9.49
C ARG A 288 17.79 54.26 -9.82
N LEU A 289 16.77 53.40 -9.84
CA LEU A 289 15.38 53.81 -10.02
C LEU A 289 14.91 54.73 -8.89
N SER A 290 15.18 54.38 -7.63
CA SER A 290 14.84 55.18 -6.45
C SER A 290 15.51 56.56 -6.48
N GLY A 291 16.76 56.64 -6.97
CA GLY A 291 17.47 57.90 -7.17
C GLY A 291 16.75 58.86 -8.15
N LYS A 292 16.04 58.34 -9.16
CA LYS A 292 15.22 59.17 -10.08
C LYS A 292 14.03 59.83 -9.37
N PHE A 293 13.59 59.28 -8.24
CA PHE A 293 12.57 59.85 -7.37
C PHE A 293 13.18 60.68 -6.22
N ASN A 294 14.47 61.00 -6.29
CA ASN A 294 15.22 61.73 -5.27
C ASN A 294 15.25 61.05 -3.88
N TYR A 295 15.18 59.71 -3.85
CA TYR A 295 15.29 58.95 -2.60
C TYR A 295 16.69 58.36 -2.41
N GLN A 296 17.25 58.58 -1.23
CA GLN A 296 18.40 57.82 -0.74
C GLN A 296 17.97 56.40 -0.34
N THR A 297 18.79 55.41 -0.63
CA THR A 297 18.47 54.00 -0.37
C THR A 297 19.44 53.35 0.59
N GLY A 298 18.92 52.68 1.61
CA GLY A 298 19.69 51.78 2.47
C GLY A 298 19.76 50.36 1.87
N LEU A 299 20.81 49.61 2.20
CA LEU A 299 20.93 48.19 1.89
C LEU A 299 20.97 47.38 3.19
N ARG A 300 20.16 46.33 3.29
CA ARG A 300 20.08 45.47 4.48
C ARG A 300 21.42 44.84 4.84
N SER A 301 22.17 44.35 3.86
CA SER A 301 23.52 43.78 4.06
C SER A 301 24.48 44.77 4.74
N LYS A 302 24.46 46.04 4.29
CA LYS A 302 25.32 47.09 4.85
C LYS A 302 24.88 47.54 6.23
N LEU A 303 23.57 47.64 6.48
CA LEU A 303 23.06 47.95 7.80
C LEU A 303 23.37 46.84 8.81
N LYS A 304 23.44 45.57 8.41
CA LYS A 304 23.86 44.48 9.30
C LYS A 304 25.32 44.60 9.76
N GLU A 305 26.21 45.07 8.90
CA GLU A 305 27.66 45.20 9.19
C GLU A 305 28.02 46.37 10.10
N MET A 306 27.12 47.35 10.26
CA MET A 306 27.42 48.55 11.05
C MET A 306 27.47 48.25 12.56
N ASN A 307 28.26 49.02 13.31
CA ASN A 307 28.20 49.06 14.78
C ASN A 307 27.66 50.44 15.20
N GLY A 308 26.61 50.49 16.04
CA GLY A 308 25.96 51.74 16.46
C GLY A 308 24.66 52.10 15.70
N PRO A 309 24.15 53.35 15.84
CA PRO A 309 22.87 53.77 15.27
C PRO A 309 22.83 53.61 13.75
N ARG A 310 21.69 53.12 13.22
CA ARG A 310 21.50 52.94 11.78
C ARG A 310 21.02 54.24 11.13
N PRO A 311 21.58 54.65 9.98
CA PRO A 311 21.03 55.77 9.22
C PRO A 311 19.61 55.47 8.78
N GLU A 312 18.74 56.47 8.86
CA GLU A 312 17.35 56.33 8.42
C GLU A 312 17.23 56.64 6.93
N TYR A 313 16.81 55.65 6.14
CA TYR A 313 16.61 55.80 4.71
C TYR A 313 15.11 55.87 4.36
N PRO A 314 14.69 56.78 3.46
CA PRO A 314 13.30 56.81 3.00
C PRO A 314 12.91 55.52 2.26
N VAL A 315 13.87 54.90 1.56
CA VAL A 315 13.71 53.60 0.89
C VAL A 315 14.79 52.65 1.39
N LEU A 316 14.40 51.44 1.77
CA LEU A 316 15.31 50.38 2.24
C LEU A 316 15.17 49.15 1.34
N LEU A 317 16.30 48.64 0.86
CA LEU A 317 16.33 47.47 0.00
C LEU A 317 16.82 46.24 0.77
N ILE A 318 16.02 45.17 0.77
CA ILE A 318 16.36 43.89 1.37
C ILE A 318 17.13 43.07 0.34
N ASP A 319 18.46 43.14 0.40
CA ASP A 319 19.39 42.43 -0.48
C ASP A 319 19.91 41.12 0.11
N THR A 320 19.26 40.64 1.16
CA THR A 320 19.56 39.40 1.88
C THR A 320 18.44 38.36 1.67
N ILE A 321 18.79 37.08 1.72
CA ILE A 321 17.88 35.97 1.41
C ILE A 321 17.35 35.35 2.71
N GLY A 322 16.07 34.99 2.74
CA GLY A 322 15.48 34.15 3.80
C GLY A 322 14.93 34.88 5.03
N GLU A 323 14.91 36.22 5.04
CA GLU A 323 14.37 37.01 6.16
C GLU A 323 13.05 37.73 5.88
N LEU A 324 12.56 37.71 4.63
CA LEU A 324 11.34 38.44 4.21
C LEU A 324 10.11 38.14 5.08
N GLY A 325 9.88 36.86 5.40
CA GLY A 325 8.75 36.47 6.24
C GLY A 325 8.68 37.25 7.56
N ARG A 326 9.83 37.41 8.25
CA ARG A 326 9.94 38.18 9.49
C ARG A 326 9.86 39.69 9.26
N ILE A 327 10.39 40.18 8.14
CA ILE A 327 10.36 41.60 7.78
C ILE A 327 8.92 42.09 7.55
N TYR A 328 7.99 41.23 7.10
CA TYR A 328 6.58 41.65 7.02
C TYR A 328 6.02 42.14 8.36
N ALA A 329 6.55 41.66 9.50
CA ALA A 329 6.13 42.13 10.82
C ALA A 329 6.42 43.62 11.06
N VAL A 330 7.43 44.22 10.41
CA VAL A 330 7.74 45.66 10.60
C VAL A 330 6.81 46.59 9.85
N GLY A 331 6.10 46.11 8.83
CA GLY A 331 5.21 46.94 8.01
C GLY A 331 3.93 47.29 8.73
N ASP A 332 3.44 48.52 8.54
CA ASP A 332 2.07 48.91 8.88
C ASP A 332 1.10 48.50 7.76
N ILE A 333 1.59 48.44 6.52
CA ILE A 333 0.88 47.98 5.33
C ILE A 333 1.86 47.15 4.50
N VAL A 334 1.39 46.02 3.97
CA VAL A 334 2.21 45.13 3.13
C VAL A 334 1.69 45.10 1.70
N PHE A 335 2.58 45.27 0.73
CA PHE A 335 2.32 44.95 -0.67
C PHE A 335 3.01 43.63 -1.04
N VAL A 336 2.28 42.69 -1.62
CA VAL A 336 2.84 41.41 -2.11
C VAL A 336 2.95 41.47 -3.63
N GLY A 337 4.18 41.43 -4.13
CA GLY A 337 4.52 41.58 -5.55
C GLY A 337 4.19 40.37 -6.41
N GLY A 338 4.66 40.40 -7.66
CA GLY A 338 4.30 39.45 -8.72
C GLY A 338 2.81 39.52 -9.10
N SER A 339 2.11 40.55 -8.64
CA SER A 339 0.65 40.63 -8.59
C SER A 339 0.10 41.75 -9.48
N LEU A 340 0.87 42.81 -9.78
CA LEU A 340 0.48 43.85 -10.74
C LEU A 340 0.86 43.51 -12.18
N THR A 341 1.83 42.61 -12.35
CA THR A 341 2.29 42.17 -13.68
C THR A 341 1.61 40.88 -14.13
N LYS A 342 1.27 40.81 -15.42
CA LYS A 342 0.79 39.58 -16.06
C LYS A 342 1.99 38.65 -16.26
N GLY A 343 2.00 37.49 -15.59
CA GLY A 343 3.02 36.45 -15.81
C GLY A 343 3.46 35.70 -14.55
N TYR A 344 3.58 36.37 -13.40
CA TYR A 344 4.07 35.73 -12.16
C TYR A 344 2.95 35.10 -11.32
N GLY A 345 1.73 35.67 -11.35
CA GLY A 345 0.55 35.10 -10.70
C GLY A 345 0.50 35.29 -9.18
N GLY A 346 1.26 36.24 -8.64
CA GLY A 346 1.30 36.60 -7.22
C GLY A 346 2.28 35.79 -6.39
N HIS A 347 2.52 36.24 -5.15
CA HIS A 347 3.32 35.53 -4.13
C HIS A 347 2.51 35.26 -2.85
N ASN A 348 3.18 34.71 -1.84
CA ASN A 348 2.55 34.21 -0.63
C ASN A 348 1.96 35.32 0.26
N VAL A 349 0.63 35.47 0.24
CA VAL A 349 -0.12 36.43 1.07
C VAL A 349 -0.36 35.94 2.50
N LEU A 350 -0.10 34.68 2.82
CA LEU A 350 -0.32 34.15 4.16
C LEU A 350 0.77 34.58 5.16
N GLU A 351 2.00 34.85 4.68
CA GLU A 351 3.08 35.39 5.50
C GLU A 351 2.71 36.73 6.16
N PRO A 352 2.31 37.79 5.42
CA PRO A 352 1.86 39.02 6.05
C PRO A 352 0.56 38.87 6.83
N ALA A 353 -0.34 37.96 6.43
CA ALA A 353 -1.56 37.70 7.18
C ALA A 353 -1.26 37.15 8.59
N ALA A 354 -0.26 36.27 8.71
CA ALA A 354 0.19 35.73 9.99
C ALA A 354 0.79 36.79 10.93
N HIS A 355 1.18 37.95 10.40
CA HIS A 355 1.65 39.11 11.17
C HIS A 355 0.56 40.18 11.40
N ALA A 356 -0.71 39.83 11.19
CA ALA A 356 -1.85 40.73 11.35
C ALA A 356 -1.75 42.01 10.50
N LYS A 357 -1.19 41.90 9.28
CA LYS A 357 -0.99 43.07 8.41
C LYS A 357 -2.15 43.26 7.43
N PRO A 358 -2.52 44.52 7.12
CA PRO A 358 -3.26 44.85 5.90
C PRO A 358 -2.45 44.50 4.66
N ILE A 359 -3.08 43.86 3.69
CA ILE A 359 -2.40 43.34 2.50
C ILE A 359 -2.95 44.03 1.25
N LEU A 360 -2.04 44.53 0.42
CA LEU A 360 -2.32 45.04 -0.92
C LEU A 360 -1.68 44.12 -1.96
N VAL A 361 -2.42 43.82 -3.03
CA VAL A 361 -1.93 43.04 -4.17
C VAL A 361 -2.47 43.62 -5.47
N GLY A 362 -1.82 43.32 -6.59
CA GLY A 362 -2.41 43.53 -7.91
C GLY A 362 -3.40 42.44 -8.33
N PRO A 363 -4.04 42.58 -9.50
CA PRO A 363 -5.10 41.66 -9.97
C PRO A 363 -4.60 40.25 -10.35
N SER A 364 -3.29 40.04 -10.46
CA SER A 364 -2.67 38.80 -10.94
C SER A 364 -2.33 37.86 -9.77
N MET A 365 -3.34 37.19 -9.19
CA MET A 365 -3.18 36.29 -8.03
C MET A 365 -3.49 34.81 -8.34
N LEU A 366 -3.32 34.38 -9.59
CA LEU A 366 -3.68 33.04 -10.06
C LEU A 366 -2.97 31.91 -9.29
N SER A 367 -1.70 32.10 -8.90
CA SER A 367 -0.91 31.11 -8.18
C SER A 367 -1.34 30.94 -6.71
N PHE A 368 -2.05 31.93 -6.15
CA PHE A 368 -2.48 31.98 -4.75
C PHE A 368 -3.99 32.27 -4.61
N LYS A 369 -4.79 31.80 -5.58
CA LYS A 369 -6.21 32.14 -5.73
C LYS A 369 -7.06 31.91 -4.47
N ASP A 370 -6.80 30.84 -3.72
CA ASP A 370 -7.63 30.50 -2.55
C ASP A 370 -7.33 31.41 -1.36
N SER A 371 -6.04 31.58 -1.03
CA SER A 371 -5.61 32.51 0.02
C SER A 371 -6.04 33.94 -0.31
N TYR A 372 -5.91 34.34 -1.58
CA TYR A 372 -6.45 35.61 -2.09
C TYR A 372 -7.96 35.70 -1.85
N SER A 373 -8.74 34.73 -2.32
CA SER A 373 -10.21 34.78 -2.18
C SER A 373 -10.67 34.79 -0.73
N LEU A 374 -9.99 34.08 0.17
CA LEU A 374 -10.33 34.04 1.59
C LEU A 374 -10.03 35.39 2.26
N LEU A 375 -8.82 35.93 2.05
CA LEU A 375 -8.41 37.21 2.63
C LEU A 375 -9.21 38.40 2.06
N THR A 376 -9.55 38.39 0.77
CA THR A 376 -10.44 39.40 0.18
C THR A 376 -11.84 39.34 0.81
N LYS A 377 -12.42 38.14 0.94
CA LYS A 377 -13.77 37.97 1.53
C LYS A 377 -13.82 38.40 3.01
N ALA A 378 -12.74 38.16 3.75
CA ALA A 378 -12.61 38.60 5.14
C ALA A 378 -12.37 40.12 5.27
N GLY A 379 -12.06 40.81 4.18
CA GLY A 379 -11.71 42.24 4.19
C GLY A 379 -10.28 42.51 4.68
N ALA A 380 -9.40 41.52 4.67
CA ALA A 380 -8.00 41.63 5.08
C ALA A 380 -7.08 42.11 3.94
N LEU A 381 -7.51 41.91 2.70
CA LEU A 381 -6.71 42.14 1.49
C LEU A 381 -7.50 42.95 0.46
N HIS A 382 -6.89 44.03 -0.03
CA HIS A 382 -7.42 44.86 -1.12
C HIS A 382 -6.60 44.70 -2.41
N THR A 383 -7.29 44.80 -3.55
CA THR A 383 -6.68 44.65 -4.88
C THR A 383 -6.55 46.01 -5.55
N VAL A 384 -5.33 46.36 -5.96
CA VAL A 384 -5.00 47.62 -6.62
C VAL A 384 -4.65 47.41 -8.10
N GLN A 385 -5.02 48.34 -8.97
CA GLN A 385 -4.78 48.20 -10.43
C GLN A 385 -3.49 48.87 -10.91
N ASP A 386 -3.12 50.00 -10.33
CA ASP A 386 -2.01 50.83 -10.79
C ASP A 386 -1.41 51.69 -9.66
N ALA A 387 -0.48 52.59 -10.00
CA ALA A 387 0.20 53.46 -9.03
C ALA A 387 -0.75 54.43 -8.31
N ARG A 388 -1.78 54.92 -8.99
CA ARG A 388 -2.73 55.88 -8.43
C ARG A 388 -3.66 55.18 -7.44
N ASP A 389 -4.13 54.00 -7.81
CA ASP A 389 -4.97 53.16 -6.96
C ASP A 389 -4.20 52.69 -5.71
N LEU A 390 -2.95 52.27 -5.90
CA LEU A 390 -2.04 51.93 -4.81
C LEU A 390 -1.81 53.13 -3.87
N ALA A 391 -1.54 54.33 -4.40
CA ALA A 391 -1.38 55.54 -3.58
C ALA A 391 -2.64 55.86 -2.76
N LYS A 392 -3.82 55.72 -3.38
CA LYS A 392 -5.11 55.94 -2.74
C LYS A 392 -5.34 54.98 -1.57
N GLU A 393 -5.11 53.67 -1.79
CA GLU A 393 -5.27 52.66 -0.73
C GLU A 393 -4.24 52.84 0.38
N LEU A 394 -2.97 53.16 0.05
CA LEU A 394 -1.96 53.46 1.05
C LEU A 394 -2.37 54.65 1.92
N LEU A 395 -2.87 55.73 1.33
CA LEU A 395 -3.36 56.90 2.06
C LEU A 395 -4.58 56.57 2.93
N ALA A 396 -5.55 55.83 2.39
CA ALA A 396 -6.76 55.43 3.12
C ALA A 396 -6.43 54.59 4.36
N ILE A 397 -5.58 53.56 4.21
CA ILE A 397 -5.21 52.68 5.31
C ILE A 397 -4.29 53.40 6.32
N SER A 398 -3.42 54.30 5.86
CA SER A 398 -2.53 55.05 6.76
C SER A 398 -3.25 56.13 7.58
N GLY A 399 -4.35 56.68 7.06
CA GLY A 399 -5.15 57.70 7.73
C GLY A 399 -6.27 57.16 8.62
N ASP A 400 -6.52 55.85 8.62
CA ASP A 400 -7.59 55.20 9.39
C ASP A 400 -7.05 54.00 10.18
N ASP A 401 -6.70 54.25 11.45
CA ASP A 401 -6.23 53.23 12.39
C ASP A 401 -7.27 52.12 12.62
N SER A 402 -8.56 52.44 12.58
CA SER A 402 -9.64 51.49 12.74
C SER A 402 -9.71 50.54 11.53
N LEU A 403 -9.59 51.08 10.32
CA LEU A 403 -9.50 50.28 9.09
C LEU A 403 -8.27 49.36 9.13
N ARG A 404 -7.08 49.89 9.45
CA ARG A 404 -5.86 49.07 9.55
C ARG A 404 -6.02 47.93 10.54
N LYS A 405 -6.53 48.23 11.74
CA LYS A 405 -6.76 47.22 12.78
C LYS A 405 -7.77 46.17 12.30
N LYS A 406 -8.88 46.59 11.70
CA LYS A 406 -9.89 45.68 11.14
C LYS A 406 -9.31 44.74 10.08
N MET A 407 -8.49 45.25 9.16
CA MET A 407 -7.82 44.42 8.15
C MET A 407 -6.82 43.43 8.78
N GLY A 408 -6.07 43.87 9.78
CA GLY A 408 -5.14 43.02 10.54
C GLY A 408 -5.83 41.92 11.34
N ASP A 409 -6.93 42.26 12.02
CA ASP A 409 -7.76 41.31 12.77
C ASP A 409 -8.39 40.29 11.82
N ALA A 410 -8.87 40.73 10.65
CA ALA A 410 -9.39 39.84 9.61
C ALA A 410 -8.32 38.89 9.05
N SER A 411 -7.08 39.37 8.85
CA SER A 411 -5.93 38.52 8.48
C SER A 411 -5.71 37.42 9.52
N MET A 412 -5.70 37.76 10.81
CA MET A 412 -5.51 36.80 11.90
C MET A 412 -6.68 35.82 12.05
N GLN A 413 -7.91 36.29 11.83
CA GLN A 413 -9.10 35.45 11.84
C GLN A 413 -8.98 34.35 10.78
N VAL A 414 -8.64 34.69 9.53
CA VAL A 414 -8.45 33.72 8.45
C VAL A 414 -7.37 32.69 8.80
N ILE A 415 -6.24 33.11 9.37
CA ILE A 415 -5.17 32.18 9.80
C ILE A 415 -5.67 31.25 10.91
N ARG A 416 -6.31 31.78 11.96
CA ARG A 416 -6.77 30.99 13.11
C ARG A 416 -7.84 29.97 12.73
N GLU A 417 -8.81 30.35 11.90
CA GLU A 417 -9.91 29.48 11.48
C GLU A 417 -9.47 28.33 10.56
N ASN A 418 -8.30 28.45 9.91
CA ASN A 418 -7.82 27.47 8.94
C ASN A 418 -6.58 26.67 9.42
N ARG A 419 -6.13 26.89 10.67
CA ARG A 419 -5.07 26.09 11.31
C ARG A 419 -5.59 24.78 11.89
N GLY A 420 -4.68 23.83 12.10
CA GLY A 420 -4.92 22.50 12.65
C GLY A 420 -4.98 21.37 11.61
N ALA A 421 -4.85 21.67 10.32
CA ALA A 421 -5.04 20.66 9.27
C ALA A 421 -3.94 19.60 9.25
N ALA A 422 -2.69 19.98 9.51
CA ALA A 422 -1.56 19.05 9.63
C ALA A 422 -1.79 18.06 10.79
N LEU A 423 -2.20 18.54 11.96
CA LEU A 423 -2.46 17.70 13.13
C LEU A 423 -3.69 16.78 12.91
N ASN A 424 -4.75 17.27 12.28
CA ASN A 424 -5.88 16.43 11.86
C ASN A 424 -5.43 15.34 10.88
N THR A 425 -4.55 15.66 9.93
CA THR A 425 -3.96 14.69 8.98
C THR A 425 -3.19 13.60 9.74
N MET A 426 -2.48 13.94 10.82
CA MET A 426 -1.75 12.97 11.65
C MET A 426 -2.64 11.94 12.33
N HIS A 427 -3.86 12.34 12.75
CA HIS A 427 -4.82 11.40 13.32
C HIS A 427 -5.16 10.27 12.31
N TYR A 428 -5.49 10.65 11.08
CA TYR A 428 -5.80 9.69 10.02
C TYR A 428 -4.57 8.90 9.55
N LEU A 429 -3.38 9.52 9.57
CA LEU A 429 -2.12 8.83 9.27
C LEU A 429 -1.85 7.70 10.27
N THR A 430 -1.94 8.01 11.56
CA THR A 430 -1.62 7.07 12.64
C THR A 430 -2.59 5.89 12.63
N ASP A 431 -3.90 6.16 12.52
CA ASP A 431 -4.93 5.12 12.41
C ASP A 431 -4.77 4.28 11.12
N LEU A 432 -4.27 4.87 10.02
CA LEU A 432 -3.98 4.11 8.80
C LEU A 432 -2.75 3.20 8.95
N LEU A 433 -1.67 3.70 9.54
CA LEU A 433 -0.45 2.93 9.81
C LEU A 433 -0.72 1.75 10.74
N GLU A 434 -1.53 1.96 11.78
CA GLU A 434 -1.96 0.88 12.69
C GLU A 434 -2.74 -0.21 11.91
N LYS A 435 -3.71 0.18 11.07
CA LYS A 435 -4.48 -0.75 10.24
C LYS A 435 -3.67 -1.45 9.15
N ALA A 436 -2.63 -0.80 8.64
CA ALA A 436 -1.72 -1.32 7.63
C ALA A 436 -0.61 -2.20 8.21
N SER A 437 -0.35 -2.12 9.52
CA SER A 437 0.61 -2.99 10.19
C SER A 437 0.22 -4.46 10.08
N VAL A 438 1.22 -5.33 9.92
CA VAL A 438 1.03 -6.78 9.90
C VAL A 438 1.40 -7.32 11.28
N PRO A 439 0.52 -8.08 11.96
CA PRO A 439 0.74 -8.59 13.31
C PRO A 439 2.03 -9.42 13.47
N ARG A 440 2.48 -10.11 12.42
CA ARG A 440 3.73 -10.89 12.36
C ARG A 440 4.60 -10.53 11.14
N ALA A 441 4.93 -9.25 10.95
CA ALA A 441 5.99 -8.87 10.00
C ALA A 441 7.37 -9.16 10.61
N TYR A 442 7.82 -10.42 10.55
CA TYR A 442 9.21 -10.75 10.86
C TYR A 442 10.01 -10.75 9.55
N THR A 443 10.65 -9.62 9.25
CA THR A 443 11.43 -9.40 8.02
C THR A 443 12.92 -9.39 8.35
N LYS A 444 13.43 -10.39 9.07
CA LYS A 444 14.88 -10.59 9.10
C LYS A 444 15.31 -11.14 7.74
N GLU A 445 16.23 -10.48 7.07
CA GLU A 445 16.86 -11.03 5.88
C GLU A 445 17.77 -12.19 6.27
N TYR A 446 17.47 -13.39 5.77
CA TYR A 446 18.31 -14.58 5.89
C TYR A 446 18.60 -15.16 4.49
N PRO A 447 19.73 -15.87 4.30
CA PRO A 447 20.04 -16.54 3.05
C PRO A 447 18.93 -17.53 2.66
N VAL A 448 18.41 -17.39 1.44
CA VAL A 448 17.46 -18.34 0.85
C VAL A 448 18.15 -19.08 -0.29
N ASN A 449 18.40 -20.38 -0.07
CA ASN A 449 18.93 -21.27 -1.08
C ASN A 449 17.77 -21.96 -1.80
N THR A 450 17.45 -21.47 -3.00
CA THR A 450 16.48 -22.15 -3.87
C THR A 450 17.25 -23.15 -4.71
N ARG A 451 17.23 -24.42 -4.31
CA ARG A 451 17.91 -25.45 -5.08
C ARG A 451 17.12 -25.78 -6.34
N ASN A 452 17.72 -25.48 -7.48
CA ASN A 452 17.32 -26.04 -8.75
C ASN A 452 18.11 -27.33 -8.96
N PHE A 453 17.43 -28.35 -9.47
CA PHE A 453 17.92 -29.72 -9.75
C PHE A 453 19.15 -29.84 -10.68
N ASN A 454 19.77 -28.72 -11.03
CA ASN A 454 21.01 -28.65 -11.81
C ASN A 454 22.26 -28.54 -10.92
N ASP A 455 22.09 -28.35 -9.60
CA ASP A 455 23.19 -28.50 -8.65
C ASP A 455 23.59 -29.97 -8.56
N ALA A 456 24.90 -30.25 -8.53
CA ALA A 456 25.45 -31.60 -8.60
C ALA A 456 24.79 -32.56 -7.59
N GLY A 457 24.17 -33.64 -8.09
CA GLY A 457 23.60 -34.74 -7.30
C GLY A 457 22.07 -34.84 -7.22
N GLY A 458 21.30 -33.91 -7.80
CA GLY A 458 19.83 -33.97 -7.82
C GLY A 458 19.24 -34.73 -9.02
N GLY A 459 18.17 -35.52 -8.80
CA GLY A 459 17.41 -36.14 -9.89
C GLY A 459 16.62 -35.10 -10.69
N GLY A 460 16.76 -35.06 -12.02
CA GLY A 460 16.16 -34.00 -12.85
C GLY A 460 14.62 -33.89 -12.78
N LEU A 461 14.09 -32.67 -12.96
CA LEU A 461 12.66 -32.41 -13.12
C LEU A 461 12.08 -33.18 -14.30
N LYS A 462 10.91 -33.81 -14.12
CA LYS A 462 10.10 -34.25 -15.26
C LYS A 462 9.79 -33.03 -16.15
N HIS A 463 10.04 -33.14 -17.47
CA HIS A 463 9.97 -32.03 -18.44
C HIS A 463 8.71 -31.12 -18.30
N GLY A 464 7.55 -31.70 -17.98
CA GLY A 464 6.32 -30.93 -17.77
C GLY A 464 6.34 -29.99 -16.55
N ALA A 465 6.99 -30.39 -15.46
CA ALA A 465 7.09 -29.56 -14.24
C ALA A 465 8.02 -28.36 -14.44
N ALA A 466 9.11 -28.53 -15.20
CA ALA A 466 10.03 -27.45 -15.55
C ALA A 466 9.35 -26.36 -16.40
N ILE A 467 8.52 -26.76 -17.38
CA ILE A 467 7.74 -25.82 -18.21
C ILE A 467 6.73 -25.05 -17.36
N ILE A 468 6.02 -25.74 -16.46
CA ILE A 468 5.04 -25.09 -15.55
C ILE A 468 5.74 -24.09 -14.64
N GLN A 469 6.89 -24.46 -14.06
CA GLN A 469 7.65 -23.59 -13.17
C GLN A 469 8.22 -22.38 -13.93
N TYR A 470 8.69 -22.57 -15.17
CA TYR A 470 9.15 -21.49 -16.04
C TYR A 470 8.01 -20.53 -16.44
N ILE A 471 6.84 -21.04 -16.81
CA ILE A 471 5.67 -20.22 -17.12
C ILE A 471 5.18 -19.49 -15.87
N PHE A 472 5.15 -20.15 -14.71
CA PHE A 472 4.79 -19.54 -13.43
C PHE A 472 5.77 -18.44 -13.06
N HIS A 473 7.07 -18.68 -13.23
CA HIS A 473 8.12 -17.69 -13.04
C HIS A 473 7.92 -16.51 -14.01
N ILE A 474 7.76 -16.70 -15.32
CA ILE A 474 7.51 -15.59 -16.26
C ILE A 474 6.22 -14.82 -15.95
N ALA A 475 5.17 -15.51 -15.50
CA ALA A 475 3.89 -14.88 -15.16
C ALA A 475 3.97 -13.99 -13.90
N HIS A 476 4.84 -14.33 -12.95
CA HIS A 476 4.93 -13.68 -11.64
C HIS A 476 6.29 -13.01 -11.35
N ALA A 477 7.29 -13.17 -12.23
CA ALA A 477 8.61 -12.61 -12.03
C ALA A 477 8.57 -11.09 -12.16
N PRO A 478 9.26 -10.38 -11.26
CA PRO A 478 9.37 -8.92 -11.28
C PRO A 478 10.20 -8.41 -12.47
N GLU A 479 11.05 -9.25 -13.06
CA GLU A 479 11.82 -8.92 -14.25
C GLU A 479 11.46 -9.88 -15.38
N ARG A 480 11.06 -9.32 -16.53
CA ARG A 480 10.54 -10.08 -17.66
C ARG A 480 11.40 -9.83 -18.88
N PRO A 481 11.93 -10.88 -19.54
CA PRO A 481 12.58 -10.71 -20.83
C PRO A 481 11.58 -10.19 -21.88
N TRP A 482 12.05 -9.51 -22.93
CA TRP A 482 11.21 -8.84 -23.92
C TRP A 482 10.17 -9.77 -24.59
N TYR A 483 10.50 -11.04 -24.80
CA TYR A 483 9.61 -12.05 -25.38
C TYR A 483 8.50 -12.50 -24.43
N ALA A 484 8.61 -12.23 -23.13
CA ALA A 484 7.58 -12.55 -22.15
C ALA A 484 6.26 -11.87 -22.50
N PHE A 485 6.25 -10.65 -23.06
CA PHE A 485 5.01 -9.97 -23.42
C PHE A 485 4.21 -10.74 -24.48
N ILE A 486 4.88 -11.35 -25.46
CA ILE A 486 4.25 -12.17 -26.50
C ILE A 486 3.67 -13.44 -25.88
N LEU A 487 4.48 -14.15 -25.08
CA LEU A 487 4.04 -15.36 -24.38
C LEU A 487 2.84 -15.09 -23.46
N LEU A 488 2.89 -14.01 -22.67
CA LEU A 488 1.82 -13.60 -21.77
C LEU A 488 0.55 -13.17 -22.54
N GLY A 489 0.70 -12.60 -23.74
CA GLY A 489 -0.41 -12.34 -24.66
C GLY A 489 -1.09 -13.63 -25.12
N LEU A 490 -0.29 -14.62 -25.56
CA LEU A 490 -0.77 -15.94 -25.95
C LEU A 490 -1.49 -16.66 -24.78
N LEU A 491 -0.86 -16.69 -23.61
CA LEU A 491 -1.45 -17.30 -22.40
C LEU A 491 -2.75 -16.62 -21.99
N ARG A 492 -2.88 -15.31 -22.22
CA ARG A 492 -4.14 -14.59 -22.00
C ARG A 492 -5.24 -15.03 -22.99
N GLY A 493 -4.89 -15.26 -24.26
CA GLY A 493 -5.81 -15.86 -25.23
C GLY A 493 -6.31 -17.23 -24.75
N LEU A 494 -5.40 -18.10 -24.33
CA LEU A 494 -5.74 -19.42 -23.77
C LEU A 494 -6.58 -19.32 -22.49
N SER A 495 -6.33 -18.31 -21.66
CA SER A 495 -7.09 -18.03 -20.43
C SER A 495 -8.57 -17.72 -20.73
N TYR A 496 -8.87 -17.02 -21.83
CA TYR A 496 -10.25 -16.78 -22.25
C TYR A 496 -10.95 -18.05 -22.71
N ILE A 497 -10.24 -18.93 -23.45
CA ILE A 497 -10.78 -20.22 -23.90
C ILE A 497 -11.07 -21.11 -22.68
N TYR A 498 -10.12 -21.22 -21.75
CA TYR A 498 -10.29 -21.95 -20.50
C TYR A 498 -11.47 -21.41 -19.69
N GLY A 499 -11.57 -20.09 -19.54
CA GLY A 499 -12.67 -19.45 -18.83
C GLY A 499 -14.03 -19.57 -19.51
N PHE A 500 -14.06 -19.69 -20.85
CA PHE A 500 -15.29 -20.05 -21.56
C PHE A 500 -15.72 -21.48 -21.23
N GLY A 501 -14.79 -22.44 -21.33
CA GLY A 501 -15.06 -23.84 -20.98
C GLY A 501 -15.54 -24.02 -19.54
N ALA A 502 -14.91 -23.35 -18.57
CA ALA A 502 -15.33 -23.38 -17.17
C ALA A 502 -16.76 -22.84 -16.97
N ARG A 503 -17.12 -21.73 -17.64
CA ARG A 503 -18.48 -21.15 -17.56
C ARG A 503 -19.52 -22.05 -18.21
N VAL A 504 -19.24 -22.57 -19.40
CA VAL A 504 -20.14 -23.51 -20.10
C VAL A 504 -20.37 -24.74 -19.24
N ASN A 505 -19.30 -25.32 -18.70
CA ASN A 505 -19.42 -26.53 -17.89
C ASN A 505 -20.26 -26.27 -16.62
N LEU A 506 -20.10 -25.13 -15.93
CA LEU A 506 -20.95 -24.80 -14.77
C LEU A 506 -22.41 -24.61 -15.18
N TRP A 507 -22.63 -23.87 -16.27
CA TRP A 507 -23.96 -23.64 -16.83
C TRP A 507 -24.67 -24.95 -17.18
N LEU A 508 -23.97 -25.97 -17.72
CA LEU A 508 -24.55 -27.28 -18.00
C LEU A 508 -25.09 -27.97 -16.73
N TYR A 509 -24.43 -27.82 -15.58
CA TYR A 509 -24.94 -28.35 -14.31
C TYR A 509 -26.06 -27.49 -13.71
N GLU A 510 -26.04 -26.17 -13.91
CA GLU A 510 -27.10 -25.26 -13.42
C GLU A 510 -28.38 -25.39 -14.24
N ALA A 511 -28.26 -25.59 -15.55
CA ALA A 511 -29.38 -25.85 -16.46
C ALA A 511 -29.94 -27.27 -16.33
N GLY A 512 -29.33 -28.14 -15.51
CA GLY A 512 -29.77 -29.51 -15.30
C GLY A 512 -29.44 -30.48 -16.46
N ILE A 513 -28.62 -30.06 -17.43
CA ILE A 513 -28.17 -30.90 -18.55
C ILE A 513 -27.21 -31.99 -18.05
N LEU A 514 -26.32 -31.63 -17.12
CA LEU A 514 -25.48 -32.59 -16.40
C LEU A 514 -26.08 -32.86 -15.02
N SER A 515 -26.20 -34.14 -14.67
CA SER A 515 -26.76 -34.55 -13.38
C SER A 515 -25.76 -34.40 -12.23
N ARG A 516 -26.27 -33.99 -11.06
CA ARG A 516 -25.50 -33.99 -9.80
C ARG A 516 -25.95 -35.18 -8.95
N ARG A 517 -25.03 -36.06 -8.57
CA ARG A 517 -25.31 -37.18 -7.69
C ARG A 517 -25.44 -36.68 -6.25
N LYS A 518 -26.46 -37.16 -5.54
CA LYS A 518 -26.66 -36.91 -4.11
C LYS A 518 -26.38 -38.21 -3.35
N LEU A 519 -25.63 -38.12 -2.25
CA LEU A 519 -25.37 -39.24 -1.34
C LEU A 519 -26.31 -39.16 -0.13
N ASP A 520 -26.53 -40.29 0.53
CA ASP A 520 -27.35 -40.39 1.74
C ASP A 520 -26.56 -40.04 3.02
N CYS A 521 -25.74 -39.00 2.94
CA CYS A 521 -24.95 -38.46 4.04
C CYS A 521 -24.81 -36.93 3.86
N CYS A 522 -24.31 -36.24 4.88
CA CYS A 522 -23.93 -34.82 4.73
C CYS A 522 -22.60 -34.72 3.98
N VAL A 523 -22.52 -33.89 2.93
CA VAL A 523 -21.29 -33.69 2.15
C VAL A 523 -20.79 -32.26 2.31
N ILE A 524 -19.61 -32.11 2.90
CA ILE A 524 -18.93 -30.82 3.11
C ILE A 524 -17.73 -30.76 2.17
N SER A 525 -17.61 -29.66 1.43
CA SER A 525 -16.50 -29.42 0.51
C SER A 525 -15.60 -28.32 1.07
N ILE A 526 -14.32 -28.64 1.16
CA ILE A 526 -13.25 -27.68 1.45
C ILE A 526 -12.52 -27.46 0.13
N GLY A 527 -12.45 -26.20 -0.31
CA GLY A 527 -11.74 -25.91 -1.55
C GLY A 527 -11.34 -24.46 -1.68
N ASN A 528 -10.78 -24.13 -2.84
CA ASN A 528 -10.37 -22.77 -3.17
C ASN A 528 -10.57 -22.51 -4.66
N ILE A 529 -10.37 -21.25 -5.08
CA ILE A 529 -10.49 -20.86 -6.49
C ILE A 529 -9.14 -20.59 -7.17
N THR A 530 -8.03 -20.73 -6.44
CA THR A 530 -6.66 -20.45 -6.90
C THR A 530 -5.79 -21.71 -6.96
N VAL A 531 -4.71 -21.71 -7.74
CA VAL A 531 -3.63 -22.70 -7.59
C VAL A 531 -2.67 -22.22 -6.49
N GLY A 532 -2.16 -23.15 -5.68
CA GLY A 532 -1.26 -22.86 -4.57
C GLY A 532 -1.77 -23.34 -3.20
N GLY A 533 -0.90 -23.22 -2.19
CA GLY A 533 -1.16 -23.67 -0.81
C GLY A 533 -2.02 -22.69 -0.02
N THR A 534 -3.34 -22.86 -0.09
CA THR A 534 -4.33 -22.02 0.64
C THR A 534 -4.70 -22.55 2.02
N GLY A 535 -4.13 -23.67 2.47
CA GLY A 535 -4.45 -24.30 3.77
C GLY A 535 -5.63 -25.28 3.74
N LYS A 536 -5.94 -25.88 2.58
CA LYS A 536 -7.06 -26.83 2.42
C LYS A 536 -6.95 -28.05 3.33
N THR A 537 -5.83 -28.77 3.25
CA THR A 537 -5.61 -30.01 4.00
C THR A 537 -5.68 -29.78 5.52
N PRO A 538 -5.01 -28.77 6.11
CA PRO A 538 -5.19 -28.45 7.54
C PRO A 538 -6.62 -28.05 7.92
N THR A 539 -7.34 -27.35 7.04
CA THR A 539 -8.74 -26.97 7.30
C THR A 539 -9.67 -28.17 7.25
N ALA A 540 -9.49 -29.07 6.28
CA ALA A 540 -10.23 -30.32 6.18
C ALA A 540 -9.98 -31.20 7.42
N GLN A 541 -8.75 -31.24 7.93
CA GLN A 541 -8.42 -31.91 9.19
C GLN A 541 -9.18 -31.30 10.38
N ARG A 542 -9.16 -29.96 10.52
CA ARG A 542 -9.86 -29.26 11.61
C ARG A 542 -11.36 -29.53 11.57
N VAL A 543 -11.99 -29.40 10.41
CA VAL A 543 -13.44 -29.68 10.24
C VAL A 543 -13.76 -31.15 10.53
N ALA A 544 -12.90 -32.08 10.11
CA ALA A 544 -13.11 -33.51 10.38
C ALA A 544 -13.06 -33.81 11.88
N MET A 545 -12.10 -33.25 12.59
CA MET A 545 -12.01 -33.37 14.04
C MET A 545 -13.24 -32.77 14.74
N MET A 546 -13.67 -31.57 14.34
CA MET A 546 -14.88 -30.95 14.91
C MET A 546 -16.13 -31.81 14.71
N VAL A 547 -16.32 -32.40 13.54
CA VAL A 547 -17.46 -33.29 13.25
C VAL A 547 -17.37 -34.59 14.04
N LYS A 548 -16.17 -35.14 14.22
CA LYS A 548 -15.93 -36.31 15.08
C LYS A 548 -16.24 -36.00 16.54
N ASP A 549 -15.84 -34.82 17.03
CA ASP A 549 -16.09 -34.34 18.40
C ASP A 549 -17.59 -34.09 18.64
N MET A 550 -18.36 -33.77 17.59
CA MET A 550 -19.84 -33.75 17.63
C MET A 550 -20.46 -35.16 17.71
N GLY A 551 -19.67 -36.23 17.63
CA GLY A 551 -20.11 -37.62 17.73
C GLY A 551 -20.52 -38.28 16.41
N TYR A 552 -20.23 -37.66 15.26
CA TYR A 552 -20.62 -38.20 13.95
C TYR A 552 -19.48 -39.01 13.29
N ARG A 553 -19.86 -40.03 12.51
CA ARG A 553 -18.92 -40.81 11.70
C ARG A 553 -18.53 -40.03 10.46
N VAL A 554 -17.33 -39.44 10.49
CA VAL A 554 -16.77 -38.65 9.38
C VAL A 554 -15.80 -39.48 8.54
N VAL A 555 -15.84 -39.30 7.21
CA VAL A 555 -14.87 -39.87 6.26
C VAL A 555 -14.32 -38.78 5.35
N ILE A 556 -13.02 -38.81 5.07
CA ILE A 556 -12.37 -37.86 4.18
C ILE A 556 -12.21 -38.46 2.79
N LEU A 557 -12.63 -37.71 1.77
CA LEU A 557 -12.40 -38.01 0.37
C LEU A 557 -11.31 -37.10 -0.19
N ASN A 558 -10.20 -37.70 -0.62
CA ASN A 558 -9.11 -36.99 -1.28
C ASN A 558 -8.98 -37.47 -2.75
N ARG A 559 -8.40 -36.63 -3.61
CA ARG A 559 -8.20 -36.97 -5.04
C ARG A 559 -7.20 -38.10 -5.27
N GLY A 560 -6.20 -38.23 -4.39
CA GLY A 560 -4.95 -38.93 -4.68
C GLY A 560 -4.10 -38.15 -5.71
N TYR A 561 -3.86 -36.86 -5.48
CA TYR A 561 -2.96 -36.12 -6.37
C TYR A 561 -1.53 -36.68 -6.24
N ARG A 562 -0.88 -36.97 -7.37
CA ARG A 562 0.42 -37.68 -7.45
C ARG A 562 0.47 -39.06 -6.75
N SER A 563 -0.68 -39.66 -6.43
CA SER A 563 -0.72 -41.04 -5.93
C SER A 563 -0.26 -42.04 -7.00
N HIS A 564 0.56 -43.01 -6.65
CA HIS A 564 0.88 -44.15 -7.52
C HIS A 564 -0.16 -45.27 -7.37
N TRP A 565 -1.44 -44.90 -7.51
CA TRP A 565 -2.58 -45.79 -7.39
C TRP A 565 -3.52 -45.65 -8.60
N ASP A 566 -3.58 -46.70 -9.42
CA ASP A 566 -4.32 -46.67 -10.69
C ASP A 566 -5.78 -47.14 -10.58
N LYS A 567 -6.16 -47.71 -9.44
CA LYS A 567 -7.53 -48.19 -9.21
C LYS A 567 -8.48 -47.02 -8.92
N PRO A 568 -9.78 -47.15 -9.25
CA PRO A 568 -10.77 -46.08 -9.06
C PRO A 568 -11.03 -45.70 -7.59
N LEU A 569 -10.66 -46.58 -6.65
CA LEU A 569 -10.85 -46.45 -5.20
C LEU A 569 -9.60 -46.97 -4.49
N GLY A 570 -9.06 -46.22 -3.52
CA GLY A 570 -8.03 -46.66 -2.59
C GLY A 570 -8.40 -46.27 -1.15
N VAL A 571 -8.30 -47.20 -0.22
CA VAL A 571 -8.52 -46.92 1.21
C VAL A 571 -7.16 -46.69 1.84
N VAL A 572 -6.85 -45.43 2.13
CA VAL A 572 -5.57 -45.06 2.77
C VAL A 572 -5.59 -45.48 4.24
N SER A 573 -6.72 -45.23 4.92
CA SER A 573 -6.93 -45.62 6.32
C SER A 573 -8.40 -45.91 6.59
N ASP A 574 -8.69 -46.89 7.45
CA ASP A 574 -10.02 -47.16 8.02
C ASP A 574 -10.25 -46.45 9.37
N GLY A 575 -9.33 -45.55 9.74
CA GLY A 575 -9.30 -44.87 11.03
C GLY A 575 -8.58 -45.66 12.13
N LYS A 576 -8.29 -46.94 11.95
CA LYS A 576 -7.50 -47.75 12.91
C LYS A 576 -6.12 -48.06 12.38
N LYS A 577 -6.02 -48.39 11.10
CA LYS A 577 -4.78 -48.76 10.42
C LYS A 577 -4.64 -48.00 9.11
N ILE A 578 -3.40 -47.59 8.81
CA ILE A 578 -3.03 -47.06 7.50
C ILE A 578 -2.59 -48.23 6.61
N PHE A 579 -3.20 -48.36 5.44
CA PHE A 579 -2.99 -49.48 4.51
C PHE A 579 -2.08 -49.15 3.33
N MET A 580 -1.84 -47.86 3.07
CA MET A 580 -1.08 -47.39 1.93
C MET A 580 0.13 -46.58 2.39
N THR A 581 1.23 -46.69 1.67
CA THR A 581 2.42 -45.86 1.87
C THR A 581 2.20 -44.43 1.35
N SER A 582 3.07 -43.50 1.74
CA SER A 582 3.09 -42.12 1.20
C SER A 582 3.19 -42.10 -0.33
N TYR A 583 3.98 -43.01 -0.91
CA TYR A 583 4.13 -43.18 -2.36
C TYR A 583 2.83 -43.63 -3.05
N GLU A 584 2.14 -44.62 -2.47
CA GLU A 584 0.91 -45.16 -3.05
C GLU A 584 -0.28 -44.20 -2.88
N ALA A 585 -0.42 -43.58 -1.69
CA ALA A 585 -1.55 -42.73 -1.36
C ALA A 585 -1.43 -41.29 -1.89
N GLY A 586 -0.19 -40.83 -2.10
CA GLY A 586 0.15 -39.41 -2.18
C GLY A 586 0.42 -38.82 -0.79
N ASP A 587 1.32 -37.83 -0.75
CA ASP A 587 1.80 -37.18 0.47
C ASP A 587 0.68 -36.58 1.33
N GLU A 588 -0.26 -35.87 0.71
CA GLU A 588 -1.38 -35.22 1.42
C GLU A 588 -2.33 -36.22 2.07
N ALA A 589 -2.75 -37.27 1.34
CA ALA A 589 -3.70 -38.25 1.85
C ALA A 589 -3.07 -39.13 2.95
N TYR A 590 -1.79 -39.50 2.79
CA TYR A 590 -1.05 -40.22 3.82
C TYR A 590 -0.86 -39.37 5.09
N LEU A 591 -0.47 -38.10 4.94
CA LEU A 591 -0.37 -37.18 6.07
C LEU A 591 -1.71 -37.04 6.80
N MET A 592 -2.83 -36.87 6.09
CA MET A 592 -4.17 -36.83 6.70
C MET A 592 -4.46 -38.10 7.52
N ALA A 593 -4.22 -39.27 6.93
CA ALA A 593 -4.45 -40.54 7.61
C ALA A 593 -3.60 -40.69 8.89
N LYS A 594 -2.37 -40.15 8.88
CA LYS A 594 -1.49 -40.13 10.05
C LYS A 594 -1.99 -39.15 11.12
N MET A 595 -2.32 -37.92 10.73
CA MET A 595 -2.72 -36.82 11.62
C MET A 595 -4.07 -37.02 12.32
N MET A 596 -4.94 -37.89 11.80
CA MET A 596 -6.30 -38.07 12.32
C MET A 596 -6.61 -39.54 12.63
N PRO A 597 -5.99 -40.13 13.67
CA PRO A 597 -6.38 -41.45 14.12
C PRO A 597 -7.88 -41.48 14.47
N GLY A 598 -8.58 -42.50 14.00
CA GLY A 598 -10.02 -42.68 14.13
C GLY A 598 -10.87 -42.10 13.01
N ILE A 599 -10.28 -41.44 11.99
CA ILE A 599 -11.02 -40.93 10.82
C ILE A 599 -10.54 -41.67 9.56
N PRO A 600 -11.42 -42.39 8.84
CA PRO A 600 -11.07 -43.02 7.58
C PRO A 600 -10.73 -42.00 6.48
N VAL A 601 -9.75 -42.35 5.64
CA VAL A 601 -9.31 -41.55 4.49
C VAL A 601 -9.34 -42.42 3.23
N VAL A 602 -10.06 -41.95 2.22
CA VAL A 602 -10.26 -42.65 0.94
C VAL A 602 -9.79 -41.76 -0.20
N ILE A 603 -9.05 -42.34 -1.15
CA ILE A 603 -8.59 -41.67 -2.37
C ILE A 603 -9.31 -42.19 -3.62
N GLY A 604 -9.56 -41.29 -4.57
CA GLY A 604 -9.98 -41.65 -5.91
C GLY A 604 -10.40 -40.45 -6.76
N LYS A 605 -10.20 -40.56 -8.07
CA LYS A 605 -10.51 -39.47 -9.02
C LYS A 605 -12.02 -39.22 -9.13
N ASN A 606 -12.84 -40.26 -9.05
CA ASN A 606 -14.30 -40.17 -9.10
C ASN A 606 -14.88 -40.15 -7.67
N ARG A 607 -15.47 -39.00 -7.27
CA ARG A 607 -15.99 -38.83 -5.91
C ARG A 607 -17.33 -39.53 -5.69
N ASP A 608 -18.02 -39.88 -6.76
CA ASP A 608 -19.26 -40.65 -6.67
C ASP A 608 -18.96 -42.07 -6.19
N VAL A 609 -17.91 -42.70 -6.72
CA VAL A 609 -17.49 -44.06 -6.36
C VAL A 609 -16.94 -44.10 -4.94
N THR A 610 -16.01 -43.19 -4.63
CA THR A 610 -15.39 -43.10 -3.30
C THR A 610 -16.40 -42.69 -2.24
N GLY A 611 -17.33 -41.79 -2.56
CA GLY A 611 -18.42 -41.38 -1.68
C GLY A 611 -19.44 -42.48 -1.42
N SER A 612 -19.85 -43.23 -2.45
CA SER A 612 -20.74 -44.40 -2.26
C SER A 612 -20.08 -45.43 -1.36
N TYR A 613 -18.79 -45.72 -1.58
CA TYR A 613 -18.03 -46.62 -0.70
C TYR A 613 -17.97 -46.13 0.75
N ALA A 614 -17.75 -44.82 0.96
CA ALA A 614 -17.72 -44.23 2.29
C ALA A 614 -19.06 -44.40 3.04
N VAL A 615 -20.19 -44.21 2.35
CA VAL A 615 -21.53 -44.43 2.93
C VAL A 615 -21.78 -45.92 3.18
N ASP A 616 -21.59 -46.77 2.18
CA ASP A 616 -22.02 -48.17 2.21
C ASP A 616 -21.12 -49.05 3.10
N LYS A 617 -19.80 -48.82 3.08
CA LYS A 617 -18.81 -49.69 3.73
C LYS A 617 -18.25 -49.08 5.01
N LEU A 618 -18.03 -47.76 5.03
CA LEU A 618 -17.50 -47.05 6.20
C LEU A 618 -18.61 -46.40 7.06
N ARG A 619 -19.88 -46.52 6.64
CA ARG A 619 -21.06 -45.98 7.34
C ARG A 619 -20.94 -44.49 7.65
N ALA A 620 -20.38 -43.74 6.70
CA ALA A 620 -20.17 -42.29 6.82
C ALA A 620 -21.51 -41.56 7.01
N GLU A 621 -21.60 -40.74 8.06
CA GLU A 621 -22.68 -39.78 8.27
C GLU A 621 -22.31 -38.43 7.67
N VAL A 622 -21.02 -38.09 7.71
CA VAL A 622 -20.47 -36.88 7.12
C VAL A 622 -19.28 -37.23 6.23
N ILE A 623 -19.25 -36.67 5.04
CA ILE A 623 -18.13 -36.74 4.12
C ILE A 623 -17.49 -35.37 4.02
N ILE A 624 -16.17 -35.30 4.15
CA ILE A 624 -15.39 -34.09 3.89
C ILE A 624 -14.56 -34.30 2.63
N MET A 625 -14.79 -33.45 1.63
CA MET A 625 -14.03 -33.45 0.38
C MET A 625 -12.87 -32.47 0.49
N ASP A 626 -11.64 -32.98 0.43
CA ASP A 626 -10.45 -32.14 0.28
C ASP A 626 -10.28 -31.75 -1.20
N ASP A 627 -10.18 -30.46 -1.47
CA ASP A 627 -10.17 -29.84 -2.81
C ASP A 627 -11.45 -30.11 -3.64
N GLY A 628 -12.62 -29.96 -2.99
CA GLY A 628 -13.93 -30.31 -3.55
C GLY A 628 -14.63 -29.25 -4.40
N TYR A 629 -14.21 -27.99 -4.37
CA TYR A 629 -15.00 -26.86 -4.91
C TYR A 629 -15.26 -26.90 -6.42
N GLN A 630 -14.33 -27.50 -7.19
CA GLN A 630 -14.45 -27.72 -8.63
C GLN A 630 -15.19 -29.03 -8.99
N HIS A 631 -15.52 -29.87 -8.01
CA HIS A 631 -16.09 -31.21 -8.26
C HIS A 631 -17.62 -31.16 -8.29
N TRP A 632 -18.17 -30.71 -9.43
CA TRP A 632 -19.61 -30.42 -9.56
C TRP A 632 -20.50 -31.66 -9.68
N GLN A 633 -19.93 -32.82 -10.02
CA GLN A 633 -20.66 -34.09 -10.15
C GLN A 633 -21.36 -34.49 -8.85
N LEU A 634 -20.74 -34.21 -7.70
CA LEU A 634 -21.29 -34.51 -6.39
C LEU A 634 -22.03 -33.28 -5.85
N LYS A 635 -23.21 -33.49 -5.28
CA LYS A 635 -23.95 -32.46 -4.55
C LYS A 635 -23.34 -32.28 -3.16
N ARG A 636 -23.07 -31.03 -2.78
CA ARG A 636 -22.59 -30.65 -1.44
C ARG A 636 -23.71 -29.94 -0.68
N ASP A 637 -23.69 -30.11 0.64
CA ASP A 637 -24.57 -29.42 1.58
C ASP A 637 -23.89 -28.18 2.21
N LEU A 638 -22.56 -28.12 2.18
CA LEU A 638 -21.77 -26.96 2.60
C LEU A 638 -20.50 -26.82 1.75
N ASP A 639 -20.33 -25.69 1.06
CA ASP A 639 -19.10 -25.32 0.36
C ASP A 639 -18.33 -24.24 1.17
N ILE A 640 -17.21 -24.65 1.81
CA ILE A 640 -16.28 -23.75 2.50
C ILE A 640 -15.12 -23.39 1.56
N VAL A 641 -15.03 -22.10 1.21
CA VAL A 641 -14.03 -21.59 0.26
C VAL A 641 -12.92 -20.87 0.99
N LEU A 642 -11.70 -21.39 0.86
CA LEU A 642 -10.50 -20.82 1.44
C LEU A 642 -9.93 -19.74 0.52
N VAL A 643 -9.57 -18.60 1.12
CA VAL A 643 -8.94 -17.48 0.43
C VAL A 643 -7.66 -17.09 1.18
N ASP A 644 -6.51 -17.23 0.51
CA ASP A 644 -5.22 -16.83 1.05
C ASP A 644 -5.13 -15.29 1.09
N THR A 645 -4.93 -14.73 2.28
CA THR A 645 -4.90 -13.27 2.48
C THR A 645 -3.62 -12.60 1.94
N LEU A 646 -2.57 -13.37 1.64
CA LEU A 646 -1.32 -12.88 1.06
C LEU A 646 -1.38 -12.79 -0.47
N ASN A 647 -2.02 -13.78 -1.10
CA ASN A 647 -2.14 -13.88 -2.55
C ASN A 647 -3.59 -13.65 -2.98
N LEU A 648 -3.99 -12.38 -2.98
CA LEU A 648 -5.34 -11.90 -3.30
C LEU A 648 -5.74 -12.19 -4.76
N PHE A 649 -6.17 -13.41 -5.06
CA PHE A 649 -6.54 -13.87 -6.41
C PHE A 649 -5.43 -13.72 -7.49
N GLY A 650 -4.18 -13.45 -7.07
CA GLY A 650 -3.01 -13.24 -7.93
C GLY A 650 -3.20 -12.08 -8.91
N ASN A 651 -2.91 -12.32 -10.19
CA ASN A 651 -3.04 -11.29 -11.25
C ASN A 651 -4.48 -11.15 -11.81
N GLY A 652 -5.48 -11.78 -11.16
CA GLY A 652 -6.88 -11.75 -11.58
C GLY A 652 -7.21 -12.50 -12.88
N ASN A 653 -6.25 -13.21 -13.48
CA ASN A 653 -6.48 -14.00 -14.69
C ASN A 653 -6.64 -15.49 -14.36
N LEU A 654 -7.40 -16.18 -15.22
CA LEU A 654 -7.55 -17.64 -15.18
C LEU A 654 -6.28 -18.34 -15.67
N LEU A 655 -6.15 -19.62 -15.32
CA LEU A 655 -5.17 -20.50 -15.94
C LEU A 655 -5.32 -20.46 -17.48
N PRO A 656 -4.22 -20.50 -18.25
CA PRO A 656 -2.82 -20.57 -17.80
C PRO A 656 -2.15 -19.19 -17.57
N ARG A 657 -2.87 -18.07 -17.74
CA ARG A 657 -2.28 -16.71 -17.60
C ARG A 657 -2.05 -16.28 -16.15
N GLY A 658 -2.92 -16.74 -15.27
CA GLY A 658 -2.89 -16.47 -13.84
C GLY A 658 -3.17 -17.73 -13.04
N ILE A 659 -3.49 -17.53 -11.77
CA ILE A 659 -3.63 -18.63 -10.81
C ILE A 659 -5.08 -19.05 -10.57
N LEU A 660 -6.07 -18.38 -11.17
CA LEU A 660 -7.48 -18.70 -10.95
C LEU A 660 -7.87 -19.99 -11.69
N ARG A 661 -8.44 -20.95 -10.95
CA ARG A 661 -9.01 -22.21 -11.46
C ARG A 661 -10.42 -22.00 -12.02
N GLU A 662 -11.15 -21.04 -11.47
CA GLU A 662 -12.50 -20.67 -11.91
C GLU A 662 -12.64 -19.14 -11.89
N PRO A 663 -13.56 -18.56 -12.69
CA PRO A 663 -13.77 -17.12 -12.66
C PRO A 663 -14.40 -16.67 -11.32
N LEU A 664 -14.07 -15.46 -10.88
CA LEU A 664 -14.43 -14.94 -9.55
C LEU A 664 -15.95 -14.87 -9.31
N ASN A 665 -16.76 -14.78 -10.36
CA ASN A 665 -18.21 -14.84 -10.26
C ASN A 665 -18.71 -16.17 -9.67
N HIS A 666 -17.94 -17.26 -9.79
CA HIS A 666 -18.29 -18.56 -9.20
C HIS A 666 -18.15 -18.57 -7.67
N LEU A 667 -17.65 -17.50 -7.03
CA LEU A 667 -17.66 -17.35 -5.57
C LEU A 667 -19.09 -17.17 -5.00
N ASN A 668 -20.07 -16.86 -5.86
CA ASN A 668 -21.49 -16.81 -5.49
C ASN A 668 -22.02 -18.14 -4.90
N ARG A 669 -21.37 -19.27 -5.22
CA ARG A 669 -21.75 -20.61 -4.75
C ARG A 669 -21.26 -20.95 -3.34
N ALA A 670 -20.34 -20.15 -2.78
CA ALA A 670 -19.76 -20.43 -1.48
C ALA A 670 -20.82 -20.22 -0.37
N ASP A 671 -20.90 -21.16 0.56
CA ASP A 671 -21.74 -21.02 1.75
C ASP A 671 -20.98 -20.34 2.89
N MET A 672 -19.64 -20.33 2.83
CA MET A 672 -18.76 -19.71 3.80
C MET A 672 -17.38 -19.43 3.17
N PHE A 673 -16.76 -18.31 3.57
CA PHE A 673 -15.37 -18.01 3.24
C PHE A 673 -14.48 -18.10 4.48
N LEU A 674 -13.34 -18.78 4.32
CA LEU A 674 -12.29 -18.84 5.34
C LEU A 674 -11.03 -18.12 4.84
N PHE A 675 -10.73 -16.97 5.44
CA PHE A 675 -9.49 -16.25 5.20
C PHE A 675 -8.36 -16.95 5.93
N THR A 676 -7.35 -17.40 5.20
CA THR A 676 -6.21 -18.11 5.77
C THR A 676 -4.98 -17.19 5.85
N LYS A 677 -4.11 -17.49 6.82
CA LYS A 677 -2.87 -16.72 7.10
C LYS A 677 -3.15 -15.26 7.50
N SER A 678 -4.23 -15.04 8.25
CA SER A 678 -4.74 -13.71 8.59
C SER A 678 -3.79 -12.90 9.49
N ASP A 679 -2.86 -13.57 10.17
CA ASP A 679 -1.77 -12.98 10.96
C ASP A 679 -0.59 -12.47 10.11
N GLN A 680 -0.48 -12.96 8.87
CA GLN A 680 0.55 -12.57 7.91
C GLN A 680 0.08 -11.42 7.00
N SER A 681 -1.16 -10.95 7.13
CA SER A 681 -1.72 -9.83 6.34
C SER A 681 -2.29 -8.71 7.21
N SER A 682 -2.20 -7.48 6.70
CA SER A 682 -2.70 -6.31 7.41
C SER A 682 -4.23 -6.34 7.54
N ARG A 683 -4.77 -5.65 8.54
CA ARG A 683 -6.23 -5.50 8.71
C ARG A 683 -6.85 -4.79 7.51
N LEU A 684 -6.13 -3.83 6.92
CA LEU A 684 -6.54 -3.12 5.72
C LEU A 684 -6.66 -4.06 4.50
N THR A 685 -5.67 -4.93 4.30
CA THR A 685 -5.67 -5.95 3.25
C THR A 685 -6.86 -6.89 3.38
N ARG A 686 -7.12 -7.40 4.58
CA ARG A 686 -8.27 -8.29 4.88
C ARG A 686 -9.61 -7.60 4.64
N THR A 687 -9.74 -6.32 5.02
CA THR A 687 -10.97 -5.55 4.79
C THR A 687 -11.23 -5.34 3.31
N SER A 688 -10.20 -4.96 2.54
CA SER A 688 -10.28 -4.82 1.08
C SER A 688 -10.64 -6.15 0.39
N LEU A 689 -10.08 -7.27 0.86
CA LEU A 689 -10.44 -8.60 0.36
C LEU A 689 -11.92 -8.93 0.62
N ALA A 690 -12.41 -8.67 1.83
CA ALA A 690 -13.81 -8.88 2.17
C ALA A 690 -14.74 -8.03 1.29
N GLU A 691 -14.42 -6.75 1.08
CA GLU A 691 -15.17 -5.87 0.16
C GLU A 691 -15.19 -6.41 -1.27
N ASN A 692 -14.06 -6.95 -1.78
CA ASN A 692 -13.99 -7.54 -3.11
C ASN A 692 -14.84 -8.81 -3.23
N ILE A 693 -14.84 -9.68 -2.22
CA ILE A 693 -15.67 -10.90 -2.21
C ILE A 693 -17.16 -10.55 -2.15
N ARG A 694 -17.53 -9.50 -1.41
CA ARG A 694 -18.92 -9.03 -1.30
C ARG A 694 -19.51 -8.57 -2.64
N GLN A 695 -18.68 -8.27 -3.64
CA GLN A 695 -19.13 -7.99 -5.02
C GLN A 695 -19.71 -9.23 -5.72
N TYR A 696 -19.32 -10.43 -5.28
CA TYR A 696 -19.72 -11.71 -5.88
C TYR A 696 -20.65 -12.52 -4.96
N ASN A 697 -20.53 -12.35 -3.63
CA ASN A 697 -21.33 -13.05 -2.65
C ASN A 697 -21.64 -12.14 -1.45
N THR A 698 -22.89 -11.68 -1.37
CA THR A 698 -23.35 -10.72 -0.35
C THR A 698 -23.66 -11.37 1.00
N GLU A 699 -23.96 -12.67 1.02
CA GLU A 699 -24.58 -13.33 2.19
C GLU A 699 -23.63 -14.21 2.99
N ALA A 700 -22.71 -14.93 2.33
CA ALA A 700 -21.90 -15.94 3.02
C ALA A 700 -21.01 -15.33 4.12
N PRO A 701 -20.94 -15.91 5.33
CA PRO A 701 -20.06 -15.44 6.39
C PRO A 701 -18.59 -15.51 5.96
N ILE A 702 -17.81 -14.53 6.44
CA ILE A 702 -16.37 -14.48 6.27
C ILE A 702 -15.74 -14.70 7.66
N VAL A 703 -14.91 -15.72 7.76
CA VAL A 703 -14.23 -16.16 8.97
C VAL A 703 -12.73 -16.01 8.76
N GLU A 704 -11.97 -15.69 9.81
CA GLU A 704 -10.52 -15.52 9.72
C GLU A 704 -9.80 -16.61 10.50
N SER A 705 -8.71 -17.12 9.92
CA SER A 705 -7.89 -18.17 10.51
C SER A 705 -6.41 -17.96 10.27
N ILE A 706 -5.61 -18.61 11.12
CA ILE A 706 -4.15 -18.64 11.06
C ILE A 706 -3.66 -20.08 11.02
N HIS A 707 -2.46 -20.28 10.47
CA HIS A 707 -1.73 -21.55 10.66
C HIS A 707 -0.98 -21.42 11.98
N HIS A 708 -1.54 -21.99 13.03
CA HIS A 708 -1.05 -21.86 14.38
C HIS A 708 0.01 -22.95 14.65
N PRO A 709 1.28 -22.59 14.92
CA PRO A 709 2.27 -23.54 15.39
C PRO A 709 1.85 -24.07 16.76
N LYS A 710 1.89 -25.38 16.97
CA LYS A 710 1.57 -25.99 18.27
C LYS A 710 2.81 -26.37 19.05
N GLU A 711 3.69 -27.13 18.39
CA GLU A 711 4.78 -27.83 19.03
C GLU A 711 5.78 -28.29 17.96
N PHE A 712 6.98 -28.64 18.42
CA PHE A 712 8.00 -29.30 17.64
C PHE A 712 8.07 -30.77 18.06
N VAL A 713 8.22 -31.67 17.11
CA VAL A 713 8.40 -33.10 17.42
C VAL A 713 9.59 -33.62 16.65
N GLU A 714 10.50 -34.30 17.34
CA GLU A 714 11.67 -34.90 16.69
C GLU A 714 11.19 -35.92 15.65
N ILE A 715 11.80 -35.93 14.46
CA ILE A 715 11.31 -36.69 13.30
C ILE A 715 11.12 -38.18 13.57
N ALA A 716 11.97 -38.83 14.39
CA ALA A 716 11.86 -40.23 14.73
C ALA A 716 10.66 -40.50 15.65
N ASP A 717 10.42 -39.61 16.62
CA ASP A 717 9.25 -39.70 17.49
C ASP A 717 7.97 -39.35 16.73
N TRP A 718 7.98 -38.32 15.88
CA TRP A 718 6.88 -37.98 14.98
C TRP A 718 6.51 -39.14 14.05
N TYR A 719 7.50 -39.95 13.63
CA TYR A 719 7.24 -41.11 12.80
C TYR A 719 6.55 -42.24 13.57
N LYS A 720 6.92 -42.49 14.84
CA LYS A 720 6.28 -43.47 15.73
C LYS A 720 4.88 -43.04 16.16
N GLY A 721 4.71 -41.75 16.47
CA GLY A 721 3.45 -41.12 16.84
C GLY A 721 3.56 -39.60 16.80
N ILE A 722 2.63 -38.92 16.15
CA ILE A 722 2.71 -37.47 15.85
C ILE A 722 2.81 -36.58 17.10
N GLN A 723 2.34 -37.04 18.26
CA GLN A 723 2.39 -36.33 19.55
C GLN A 723 3.26 -37.07 20.56
N GLN A 724 4.20 -37.88 20.10
CA GLN A 724 5.14 -38.56 20.98
C GLN A 724 6.27 -37.61 21.35
N ASN A 725 6.45 -37.34 22.65
CA ASN A 725 7.47 -36.43 23.19
C ASN A 725 7.49 -35.04 22.52
N PRO A 726 6.36 -34.30 22.53
CA PRO A 726 6.33 -32.98 21.93
C PRO A 726 7.19 -32.00 22.72
N LEU A 727 7.90 -31.16 21.98
CA LEU A 727 8.69 -30.05 22.49
C LEU A 727 7.87 -28.76 22.36
N PRO A 728 7.57 -28.06 23.48
CA PRO A 728 6.91 -26.75 23.46
C PRO A 728 7.67 -25.72 22.61
N LEU A 729 6.95 -24.71 22.09
CA LEU A 729 7.55 -23.69 21.23
C LEU A 729 8.63 -22.88 21.96
N GLU A 730 8.50 -22.73 23.27
CA GLU A 730 9.36 -21.93 24.15
C GLU A 730 10.77 -22.52 24.30
N GLU A 731 10.92 -23.84 24.16
CA GLU A 731 12.20 -24.57 24.34
C GLU A 731 13.25 -24.21 23.27
N LEU A 732 12.79 -23.89 22.06
CA LEU A 732 13.68 -23.50 20.96
C LEU A 732 13.80 -21.97 20.83
N LYS A 733 13.18 -21.18 21.71
CA LYS A 733 13.19 -19.73 21.62
C LYS A 733 14.61 -19.15 21.61
N GLY A 734 14.91 -18.27 20.65
CA GLY A 734 16.21 -17.64 20.46
C GLY A 734 17.30 -18.55 19.88
N LYS A 735 16.99 -19.81 19.56
CA LYS A 735 17.94 -20.74 18.95
C LYS A 735 18.14 -20.45 17.46
N LYS A 736 19.32 -20.80 16.96
CA LYS A 736 19.68 -20.73 15.55
C LYS A 736 19.15 -21.96 14.83
N VAL A 737 18.34 -21.78 13.81
CA VAL A 737 17.71 -22.89 13.11
C VAL A 737 17.92 -22.80 11.61
N MET A 738 18.10 -23.95 10.97
CA MET A 738 18.03 -24.05 9.51
C MET A 738 16.70 -24.69 9.13
N VAL A 739 16.02 -24.11 8.15
CA VAL A 739 14.70 -24.58 7.71
C VAL A 739 14.77 -25.14 6.30
N PHE A 740 14.00 -26.19 6.02
CA PHE A 740 13.81 -26.66 4.65
C PHE A 740 12.36 -27.07 4.40
N SER A 741 11.88 -26.81 3.19
CA SER A 741 10.52 -27.20 2.80
C SER A 741 10.35 -27.38 1.30
N ALA A 742 9.39 -28.21 0.93
CA ALA A 742 8.94 -28.45 -0.44
C ALA A 742 7.42 -28.30 -0.53
N ILE A 743 6.94 -27.12 -0.12
CA ILE A 743 5.52 -26.75 -0.05
C ILE A 743 5.19 -25.61 -1.04
N GLY A 744 3.90 -25.44 -1.35
CA GLY A 744 3.45 -24.40 -2.28
C GLY A 744 3.68 -22.94 -1.85
N ASN A 745 4.01 -22.66 -0.57
CA ASN A 745 4.37 -21.32 -0.10
C ASN A 745 5.40 -21.40 1.06
N PRO A 746 6.70 -21.58 0.75
CA PRO A 746 7.75 -21.72 1.76
C PRO A 746 7.89 -20.51 2.69
N SER A 747 7.73 -19.29 2.17
CA SER A 747 7.82 -18.05 2.97
C SER A 747 6.81 -18.01 4.12
N SER A 748 5.62 -18.56 3.94
CA SER A 748 4.61 -18.60 5.01
C SER A 748 5.01 -19.52 6.16
N PHE A 749 5.71 -20.62 5.87
CA PHE A 749 6.28 -21.51 6.88
C PHE A 749 7.44 -20.83 7.60
N GLU A 750 8.33 -20.17 6.88
CA GLU A 750 9.46 -19.44 7.48
C GLU A 750 9.01 -18.29 8.39
N GLN A 751 7.92 -17.60 8.05
CA GLN A 751 7.30 -16.59 8.91
C GLN A 751 6.73 -17.20 10.19
N ASN A 752 6.15 -18.41 10.13
CA ASN A 752 5.67 -19.11 11.32
C ASN A 752 6.82 -19.53 12.24
N VAL A 753 7.93 -20.01 11.67
CA VAL A 753 9.16 -20.33 12.41
C VAL A 753 9.72 -19.08 13.07
N SER A 754 9.92 -18.00 12.30
CA SER A 754 10.41 -16.71 12.84
C SER A 754 9.47 -16.13 13.90
N GLY A 755 8.15 -16.30 13.72
CA GLY A 755 7.12 -15.87 14.68
C GLY A 755 7.14 -16.63 16.02
N CYS A 756 7.86 -17.75 16.11
CA CYS A 756 8.17 -18.43 17.37
C CYS A 756 9.47 -17.90 18.01
N ASP A 757 10.00 -16.78 17.50
CA ASP A 757 11.25 -16.13 17.96
C ASP A 757 12.48 -17.03 17.78
N LEU A 758 12.54 -17.72 16.65
CA LEU A 758 13.66 -18.54 16.17
C LEU A 758 14.51 -17.74 15.18
N ASP A 759 15.85 -17.86 15.28
CA ASP A 759 16.78 -17.17 14.39
C ASP A 759 17.11 -18.06 13.18
N ILE A 760 16.46 -17.81 12.03
CA ILE A 760 16.68 -18.58 10.81
C ILE A 760 18.05 -18.21 10.22
N VAL A 761 18.99 -19.15 10.24
CA VAL A 761 20.35 -18.94 9.68
C VAL A 761 20.41 -19.15 8.17
N GLU A 762 19.57 -20.05 7.63
CA GLU A 762 19.41 -20.30 6.20
C GLU A 762 18.08 -21.03 5.95
N ALA A 763 17.46 -20.77 4.80
CA ALA A 763 16.27 -21.49 4.32
C ALA A 763 16.54 -22.20 3.00
N ILE A 764 16.34 -23.52 2.95
CA ILE A 764 16.48 -24.33 1.73
C ILE A 764 15.08 -24.61 1.15
N ARG A 765 14.84 -24.16 -0.08
CA ARG A 765 13.55 -24.31 -0.77
C ARG A 765 13.67 -25.29 -1.94
N TYR A 766 12.77 -26.27 -1.94
CA TYR A 766 12.55 -27.21 -3.05
C TYR A 766 11.17 -26.95 -3.68
N PRO A 767 10.91 -27.39 -4.93
CA PRO A 767 9.58 -27.25 -5.50
C PRO A 767 8.52 -28.09 -4.77
N ASP A 768 7.27 -27.67 -4.85
CA ASP A 768 6.15 -28.34 -4.17
C ASP A 768 6.06 -29.84 -4.53
N HIS A 769 5.87 -30.65 -3.50
CA HIS A 769 5.86 -32.12 -3.55
C HIS A 769 7.18 -32.76 -4.04
N HIS A 770 8.33 -32.17 -3.70
CA HIS A 770 9.65 -32.80 -3.90
C HIS A 770 9.85 -33.97 -2.92
N ASP A 771 10.36 -35.10 -3.42
CA ASP A 771 10.74 -36.26 -2.62
C ASP A 771 12.23 -36.17 -2.25
N TYR A 772 12.55 -36.35 -0.96
CA TYR A 772 13.92 -36.18 -0.48
C TYR A 772 14.74 -37.45 -0.66
N GLY A 773 15.86 -37.37 -1.38
CA GLY A 773 16.85 -38.44 -1.45
C GLY A 773 17.80 -38.46 -0.25
N MET A 774 18.45 -39.60 0.01
CA MET A 774 19.46 -39.72 1.08
C MET A 774 20.61 -38.70 0.92
N LEU A 775 21.11 -38.51 -0.30
CA LEU A 775 22.17 -37.54 -0.58
C LEU A 775 21.74 -36.10 -0.27
N GLU A 776 20.50 -35.75 -0.58
CA GLU A 776 19.96 -34.42 -0.30
C GLU A 776 19.81 -34.19 1.20
N MET A 777 19.30 -35.18 1.94
CA MET A 777 19.17 -35.10 3.40
C MET A 777 20.53 -35.04 4.09
N GLN A 778 21.54 -35.76 3.60
CA GLN A 778 22.92 -35.64 4.08
C GLN A 778 23.48 -34.24 3.86
N TYR A 779 23.27 -33.67 2.67
CA TYR A 779 23.67 -32.29 2.38
C TYR A 779 23.00 -31.29 3.34
N ILE A 780 21.68 -31.43 3.56
CA ILE A 780 20.94 -30.56 4.49
C ILE A 780 21.55 -30.66 5.90
N ALA A 781 21.85 -31.87 6.38
CA ALA A 781 22.46 -32.08 7.69
C ALA A 781 23.87 -31.46 7.78
N GLU A 782 24.74 -31.70 6.80
CA GLU A 782 26.10 -31.15 6.76
C GLU A 782 26.09 -29.61 6.71
N ARG A 783 25.15 -29.04 5.94
CA ARG A 783 24.96 -27.60 5.85
C ARG A 783 24.53 -27.00 7.18
N ALA A 784 23.60 -27.65 7.89
CA ALA A 784 23.18 -27.25 9.23
C ALA A 784 24.38 -27.21 10.20
N SER A 785 25.23 -28.25 10.17
CA SER A 785 26.42 -28.35 11.00
C SER A 785 27.45 -27.26 10.67
N THR A 786 27.64 -26.98 9.39
CA THR A 786 28.55 -25.92 8.92
C THR A 786 28.11 -24.53 9.41
N LEU A 787 26.81 -24.26 9.41
CA LEU A 787 26.23 -23.00 9.90
C LEU A 787 26.08 -22.96 11.42
N LYS A 788 26.44 -24.04 12.13
CA LYS A 788 26.27 -24.20 13.58
C LYS A 788 24.83 -23.93 14.01
N ALA A 789 23.87 -24.49 13.25
CA ALA A 789 22.47 -24.48 13.65
C ALA A 789 22.26 -25.38 14.87
N ASP A 790 21.44 -24.94 15.81
CA ASP A 790 21.01 -25.73 16.98
C ASP A 790 19.98 -26.80 16.59
N ALA A 791 19.21 -26.56 15.52
CA ALA A 791 18.18 -27.48 15.04
C ALA A 791 17.87 -27.31 13.54
N LEU A 792 17.38 -28.40 12.95
CA LEU A 792 16.70 -28.40 11.65
C LEU A 792 15.19 -28.39 11.86
N ILE A 793 14.46 -27.58 11.08
CA ILE A 793 12.98 -27.54 11.15
C ILE A 793 12.38 -27.74 9.76
N THR A 794 11.37 -28.62 9.68
CA THR A 794 10.60 -28.87 8.45
C THR A 794 9.09 -28.98 8.73
N THR A 795 8.30 -29.13 7.67
CA THR A 795 6.83 -29.26 7.75
C THR A 795 6.39 -30.71 7.84
N GLY A 796 5.18 -30.97 8.36
CA GLY A 796 4.60 -32.32 8.32
C GLY A 796 4.41 -32.89 6.91
N LYS A 797 4.16 -32.02 5.90
CA LYS A 797 4.07 -32.43 4.49
C LYS A 797 5.43 -32.92 3.98
N ASP A 798 6.51 -32.34 4.45
CA ASP A 798 7.87 -32.73 4.08
C ASP A 798 8.34 -33.97 4.84
N ALA A 799 7.98 -34.08 6.13
CA ALA A 799 8.33 -35.20 6.99
C ALA A 799 7.92 -36.58 6.45
N VAL A 800 6.77 -36.69 5.77
CA VAL A 800 6.31 -37.97 5.17
C VAL A 800 7.09 -38.42 3.93
N LYS A 801 7.99 -37.56 3.42
CA LYS A 801 8.82 -37.81 2.23
C LYS A 801 10.30 -38.02 2.58
N ILE A 802 10.67 -37.93 3.86
CA ILE A 802 12.04 -38.14 4.31
C ILE A 802 12.32 -39.66 4.37
N PRO A 803 13.45 -40.15 3.83
CA PRO A 803 13.82 -41.55 3.88
C PRO A 803 13.92 -42.07 5.32
N THR A 804 13.35 -43.26 5.57
CA THR A 804 13.34 -43.88 6.90
C THR A 804 14.76 -44.12 7.43
N GLU A 805 15.70 -44.43 6.53
CA GLU A 805 17.12 -44.61 6.84
C GLU A 805 17.74 -43.33 7.40
N PHE A 806 17.37 -42.16 6.88
CA PHE A 806 17.80 -40.88 7.42
C PHE A 806 17.17 -40.60 8.78
N ILE A 807 15.88 -40.93 8.96
CA ILE A 807 15.13 -40.69 10.20
C ILE A 807 15.82 -41.34 11.42
N TYR A 808 16.31 -42.58 11.27
CA TYR A 808 16.98 -43.33 12.34
C TYR A 808 18.51 -43.26 12.31
N PHE A 809 19.09 -42.46 11.41
CA PHE A 809 20.52 -42.21 11.39
C PHE A 809 20.92 -41.34 12.59
N ASN A 810 22.10 -41.58 13.18
CA ASN A 810 22.61 -40.75 14.27
C ASN A 810 23.02 -39.39 13.72
N ARG A 811 22.28 -38.33 14.06
CA ARG A 811 22.51 -36.95 13.58
C ARG A 811 23.09 -36.10 14.70
N ASP A 812 24.07 -35.26 14.37
CA ASP A 812 24.63 -34.28 15.31
C ASP A 812 23.63 -33.15 15.63
N ILE A 813 22.74 -32.83 14.68
CA ILE A 813 21.71 -31.80 14.82
C ILE A 813 20.33 -32.45 14.78
N PRO A 814 19.47 -32.17 15.77
CA PRO A 814 18.11 -32.71 15.79
C PRO A 814 17.26 -32.15 14.65
N LEU A 815 16.39 -33.00 14.08
CA LEU A 815 15.43 -32.61 13.07
C LEU A 815 14.03 -32.61 13.66
N TYR A 816 13.42 -31.43 13.74
CA TYR A 816 12.07 -31.24 14.24
C TYR A 816 11.06 -31.03 13.10
N VAL A 817 9.91 -31.66 13.26
CA VAL A 817 8.71 -31.37 12.48
C VAL A 817 7.89 -30.34 13.25
N MET A 818 7.59 -29.21 12.62
CA MET A 818 6.67 -28.23 13.20
C MET A 818 5.23 -28.70 12.96
N ASN A 819 4.57 -29.15 14.03
CA ASN A 819 3.15 -29.45 14.00
C ASN A 819 2.36 -28.14 13.98
N MET A 820 1.45 -27.99 13.01
CA MET A 820 0.59 -26.83 12.84
C MET A 820 -0.87 -27.26 12.79
N ASP A 821 -1.76 -26.40 13.27
CA ASP A 821 -3.20 -26.53 13.07
C ASP A 821 -3.84 -25.23 12.53
N ILE A 822 -5.13 -25.32 12.20
CA ILE A 822 -5.92 -24.16 11.82
C ILE A 822 -6.66 -23.68 13.07
N MET A 823 -6.29 -22.48 13.52
CA MET A 823 -7.01 -21.77 14.57
C MET A 823 -7.85 -20.67 13.94
N ILE A 824 -9.15 -20.67 14.27
CA ILE A 824 -10.07 -19.61 13.86
C ILE A 824 -9.90 -18.46 14.85
N THR A 825 -9.53 -17.29 14.34
CA THR A 825 -9.22 -16.11 15.18
C THR A 825 -10.35 -15.10 15.21
N ARG A 826 -11.29 -15.17 14.26
CA ARG A 826 -12.44 -14.26 14.18
C ARG A 826 -13.66 -14.97 13.64
N ASN A 827 -14.81 -14.70 14.26
CA ASN A 827 -16.11 -15.29 13.90
C ASN A 827 -16.17 -16.83 14.08
N GLU A 828 -15.43 -17.37 15.05
CA GLU A 828 -15.44 -18.81 15.38
C GLU A 828 -16.85 -19.33 15.69
N GLU A 829 -17.61 -18.62 16.53
CA GLU A 829 -19.00 -18.99 16.85
C GLU A 829 -19.88 -19.10 15.59
N ILE A 830 -19.64 -18.25 14.58
CA ILE A 830 -20.38 -18.29 13.30
C ILE A 830 -19.97 -19.53 12.50
N PHE A 831 -18.68 -19.86 12.48
CA PHE A 831 -18.14 -21.04 11.83
C PHE A 831 -18.74 -22.32 12.44
N ASP A 832 -18.65 -22.46 13.76
CA ASP A 832 -19.11 -23.62 14.52
C ASP A 832 -20.61 -23.81 14.38
N ARG A 833 -21.38 -22.72 14.54
CA ARG A 833 -22.83 -22.75 14.43
C ARG A 833 -23.27 -23.17 13.03
N LYS A 834 -22.71 -22.58 11.98
CA LYS A 834 -23.07 -22.92 10.59
C LYS A 834 -22.71 -24.36 10.23
N LEU A 835 -21.55 -24.84 10.69
CA LEU A 835 -21.14 -26.23 10.50
C LEU A 835 -22.12 -27.19 11.19
N LYS A 836 -22.44 -26.95 12.46
CA LYS A 836 -23.34 -27.77 13.26
C LYS A 836 -24.77 -27.77 12.71
N GLU A 837 -25.32 -26.59 12.40
CA GLU A 837 -26.65 -26.42 11.81
C GLU A 837 -26.80 -27.23 10.51
N THR A 838 -25.79 -27.18 9.62
CA THR A 838 -25.83 -27.93 8.37
C THR A 838 -25.81 -29.44 8.60
N VAL A 839 -24.87 -29.94 9.41
CA VAL A 839 -24.74 -31.38 9.69
C VAL A 839 -26.02 -31.93 10.32
N GLU A 840 -26.55 -31.27 11.36
CA GLU A 840 -27.77 -31.71 12.03
C GLU A 840 -29.00 -31.64 11.14
N THR A 841 -29.15 -30.58 10.33
CA THR A 841 -30.31 -30.41 9.44
C THR A 841 -30.36 -31.48 8.37
N VAL A 842 -29.21 -31.80 7.76
CA VAL A 842 -29.13 -32.83 6.71
C VAL A 842 -29.41 -34.21 7.32
N LEU A 843 -28.77 -34.54 8.45
CA LEU A 843 -28.93 -35.86 9.08
C LEU A 843 -30.34 -36.08 9.64
N LYS A 844 -31.01 -35.05 10.19
CA LYS A 844 -32.43 -35.14 10.59
C LYS A 844 -33.34 -35.44 9.38
N LYS A 845 -33.08 -34.82 8.22
CA LYS A 845 -33.83 -35.10 6.99
C LYS A 845 -33.59 -36.51 6.46
N THR A 846 -32.36 -37.02 6.56
CA THR A 846 -32.03 -38.38 6.13
C THR A 846 -32.68 -39.44 7.03
N LYS A 847 -32.65 -39.25 8.36
CA LYS A 847 -33.32 -40.16 9.33
C LYS A 847 -34.84 -40.20 9.14
N LYS A 848 -35.49 -39.04 8.93
CA LYS A 848 -36.94 -38.97 8.66
C LYS A 848 -37.35 -39.64 7.35
N LYS A 849 -36.43 -39.75 6.39
CA LYS A 849 -36.65 -40.42 5.09
C LYS A 849 -36.47 -41.94 5.19
N SER A 850 -35.65 -42.44 6.11
CA SER A 850 -35.51 -43.89 6.40
C SER A 850 -36.61 -44.46 7.31
N GLU A 851 -37.36 -43.61 8.02
CA GLU A 851 -38.48 -44.00 8.91
C GLU A 851 -39.86 -44.03 8.22
N LEU A 852 -39.95 -43.66 6.94
CA LEU A 852 -41.16 -43.87 6.14
C LEU A 852 -41.20 -45.33 5.66
N PRO A 853 -42.22 -46.14 5.99
CA PRO A 853 -42.29 -47.51 5.51
C PRO A 853 -42.40 -47.54 3.98
N GLU A 854 -41.66 -48.45 3.34
CA GLU A 854 -41.85 -48.81 1.93
C GLU A 854 -43.32 -49.16 1.69
N ILE A 855 -44.07 -48.26 1.06
CA ILE A 855 -45.37 -48.60 0.48
C ILE A 855 -45.07 -49.46 -0.75
N LYS A 856 -45.02 -50.79 -0.54
CA LYS A 856 -45.32 -51.76 -1.59
C LYS A 856 -46.85 -51.85 -1.70
N GLU A 857 -47.42 -51.13 -2.67
CA GLU A 857 -48.71 -51.47 -3.29
C GLU A 857 -48.39 -51.82 -4.75
N VAL A 858 -48.38 -53.11 -5.13
CA VAL A 858 -49.56 -53.89 -5.54
C VAL A 858 -50.34 -53.17 -6.64
N LEU A 859 -49.93 -53.38 -7.89
CA LEU A 859 -50.85 -53.45 -9.01
C LEU A 859 -50.43 -54.62 -9.89
N SER A 860 -50.94 -55.79 -9.54
CA SER A 860 -51.27 -56.85 -10.47
C SER A 860 -52.62 -56.55 -11.12
N THR A 861 -52.62 -56.22 -12.40
CA THR A 861 -53.58 -56.67 -13.43
C THR A 861 -53.06 -56.24 -14.79
#